data_AF-A0AAD5RY59-F1
#
_entry.id   AF-A0AAD5RY59-F1
#
_cell.length_a   1.000
_cell.length_b   1.000
_cell.length_c   1.000
_cell.angle_alpha   90.00
_cell.angle_beta   90.00
_cell.angle_gamma   90.00
#
_symmetry.space_group_name_H-M   'P 1'
#
loop_
_entity.id
_entity.type
_entity.pdbx_description
1 polymer ?
#
loop_
_entity_poly.entity_id
_entity_poly.type
_entity_poly.pdbx_seq_one_letter_code
_entity_poly.pdbx_strand_id
1 'polypeptide(L)'
;MDETYCNFDAIPVDEFDALSIRLTDGATNRCSKEVLSKYPAMLGNACLLCGPFGWEDHGAVGRWPFRPHRPMFHALEIHPSVFDFILLPKLHAKKVVKELGSSNGIVYLAGEVEKTYEYSDMGPVFRQRRYFFYLTGANFSGCAVTHHIRHDELILWIPTVDPKQVLWYGRIPTAADCSASSDVDDVRDIADLPKYIARNVNKYTPLYVLNKDASSLPPLPEGSPHARAGWSHHDAFPSTMWRYMAGISRPAGGVTGQSNSSRKGVPYNATALRPAMDEARVMKTPYEIAAIRKANEISSAAHAAVCRFFDGMETERDAEGVFLRECVRRGGKNQAYPVIAGSGINAATLHYEQNDDTLDGKQMMVLDAGCEWNCYASDITRTLPIGGAWPSQEARDIYAIVDRMQSQCIERVKPGKIYYELHILAHQIVLAELMRLRIIKGPGMETMSEEERVHALMAKGVTSAFFPHGLGHHVGLETHDLPGKEKLLLTMNRTKNASGRRGKRSIIPPEEMVEMYLETRPNVDSPGENKAKETNLPFEDDKSARWKNMTQQATSTPGMTSAPPPYDGRQALKPGMIVTIEPGIYFCREYIEGYFLSNPKLGKYIDEDVLERYYPVGGVRIEDDILVTEDGYENLTTAPRLEVGGG
;
A
#
# COMPACT_ATOMS: atom_id res chain seq x y z
N MET A 1 -2.99 56.42 6.23
CA MET A 1 -2.58 57.07 4.98
C MET A 1 -1.52 56.16 4.39
N ASP A 2 -1.80 55.22 3.48
CA ASP A 2 -2.89 55.14 2.51
C ASP A 2 -3.52 53.74 2.48
N GLU A 3 -4.83 53.73 2.33
CA GLU A 3 -5.66 52.59 1.97
C GLU A 3 -5.79 52.56 0.45
N THR A 4 -5.61 51.39 -0.16
CA THR A 4 -6.10 51.14 -1.53
C THR A 4 -6.92 49.87 -1.52
N TYR A 5 -8.21 50.06 -1.71
CA TYR A 5 -9.24 49.06 -1.91
C TYR A 5 -9.05 48.35 -3.26
N CYS A 6 -9.20 47.02 -3.28
CA CYS A 6 -9.66 46.29 -4.46
C CYS A 6 -10.92 45.50 -4.08
N ASN A 7 -12.05 45.94 -4.65
CA ASN A 7 -13.34 45.26 -4.67
C ASN A 7 -13.21 43.85 -5.26
N PHE A 8 -13.82 42.87 -4.61
CA PHE A 8 -14.33 41.68 -5.29
C PHE A 8 -15.85 41.77 -5.32
N ASP A 9 -16.36 42.02 -6.53
CA ASP A 9 -17.77 41.91 -6.88
C ASP A 9 -18.27 40.47 -6.69
N ALA A 10 -19.52 40.39 -6.24
CA ALA A 10 -20.24 39.16 -5.96
C ALA A 10 -20.33 38.23 -7.18
N ILE A 11 -19.97 36.96 -6.98
CA ILE A 11 -20.25 35.87 -7.91
C ILE A 11 -21.48 35.10 -7.38
N PRO A 12 -22.48 34.75 -8.22
CA PRO A 12 -23.71 34.10 -7.78
C PRO A 12 -23.43 32.68 -7.27
N VAL A 13 -24.07 32.34 -6.15
CA VAL A 13 -24.02 31.02 -5.54
C VAL A 13 -25.03 30.12 -6.22
N ASP A 14 -24.62 29.40 -7.26
CA ASP A 14 -25.33 28.23 -7.74
C ASP A 14 -24.30 27.12 -8.03
N GLU A 15 -24.55 25.94 -7.44
CA GLU A 15 -23.77 24.69 -7.51
C GLU A 15 -22.48 24.61 -6.64
N PHE A 16 -22.66 24.40 -5.33
CA PHE A 16 -21.62 23.85 -4.44
C PHE A 16 -22.15 22.61 -3.68
N ASP A 17 -21.61 21.47 -4.08
CA ASP A 17 -21.31 20.23 -3.32
C ASP A 17 -22.25 19.73 -2.22
N ALA A 18 -22.99 18.69 -2.60
CA ALA A 18 -23.58 17.71 -1.71
C ALA A 18 -22.51 16.73 -1.16
N LEU A 19 -21.71 17.15 -0.16
CA LEU A 19 -21.32 16.31 0.99
C LEU A 19 -20.55 17.09 2.09
N SER A 20 -20.93 18.33 2.38
CA SER A 20 -20.57 18.93 3.68
C SER A 20 -21.72 18.66 4.65
N ILE A 21 -21.56 17.71 5.57
CA ILE A 21 -22.49 17.54 6.69
C ILE A 21 -22.33 18.78 7.57
N ARG A 22 -23.11 19.83 7.33
CA ARG A 22 -23.22 21.00 8.22
C ARG A 22 -23.88 20.55 9.51
N LEU A 23 -23.09 20.36 10.57
CA LEU A 23 -23.55 19.95 11.89
C LEU A 23 -24.00 21.11 12.80
N THR A 24 -24.23 22.31 12.26
CA THR A 24 -24.78 23.42 13.04
C THR A 24 -25.72 24.30 12.21
N ASP A 25 -26.82 24.75 12.85
CA ASP A 25 -27.59 25.90 12.39
C ASP A 25 -26.71 27.16 12.55
N GLY A 26 -26.40 27.81 11.43
CA GLY A 26 -25.50 28.95 11.33
C GLY A 26 -25.94 30.20 12.09
N ALA A 27 -27.14 30.23 12.66
CA ALA A 27 -27.59 31.34 13.50
C ALA A 27 -27.43 31.08 15.01
N THR A 28 -27.38 29.82 15.46
CA THR A 28 -27.51 29.49 16.90
C THR A 28 -26.46 28.54 17.44
N ASN A 29 -25.58 27.98 16.59
CA ASN A 29 -24.57 26.99 16.98
C ASN A 29 -25.15 25.82 17.80
N ARG A 30 -26.43 25.47 17.57
CA ARG A 30 -27.08 24.30 18.15
C ARG A 30 -27.20 23.19 17.10
N CYS A 31 -26.88 21.97 17.51
CA CYS A 31 -27.02 20.75 16.72
C CYS A 31 -28.53 20.52 16.44
N SER A 32 -28.92 20.33 15.17
CA SER A 32 -30.33 20.23 14.81
C SER A 32 -30.93 18.90 15.25
N LYS A 33 -32.19 18.93 15.74
CA LYS A 33 -32.93 17.75 16.20
C LYS A 33 -33.09 16.66 15.13
N GLU A 34 -32.94 16.99 13.85
CA GLU A 34 -33.04 16.04 12.72
C GLU A 34 -31.81 15.14 12.54
N VAL A 35 -30.61 15.60 12.94
CA VAL A 35 -29.39 14.76 12.92
C VAL A 35 -29.41 13.77 14.08
N LEU A 36 -29.90 14.22 15.23
CA LEU A 36 -29.98 13.45 16.48
C LEU A 36 -30.94 12.25 16.39
N SER A 37 -31.92 12.25 15.47
CA SER A 37 -32.84 11.12 15.28
C SER A 37 -32.34 10.04 14.30
N LYS A 38 -31.30 10.32 13.51
CA LYS A 38 -30.77 9.37 12.50
C LYS A 38 -29.61 8.49 13.01
N TYR A 39 -28.91 8.90 14.07
CA TYR A 39 -27.69 8.22 14.54
C TYR A 39 -27.65 8.08 16.08
N PRO A 40 -28.51 7.24 16.68
CA PRO A 40 -28.59 7.08 18.14
C PRO A 40 -27.31 6.54 18.78
N ALA A 41 -26.43 5.89 18.01
CA ALA A 41 -25.13 5.39 18.51
C ALA A 41 -24.14 6.50 18.88
N MET A 42 -24.26 7.71 18.30
CA MET A 42 -23.38 8.85 18.63
C MET A 42 -23.72 9.49 19.99
N LEU A 43 -24.89 9.22 20.58
CA LEU A 43 -25.32 9.81 21.85
C LEU A 43 -24.60 9.23 23.07
N GLY A 44 -23.99 8.04 22.97
CA GLY A 44 -23.37 7.35 24.10
C GLY A 44 -22.12 8.04 24.67
N ASN A 45 -21.34 8.71 23.82
CA ASN A 45 -20.03 9.25 24.20
C ASN A 45 -19.96 10.78 24.26
N ALA A 46 -20.89 11.51 23.62
CA ALA A 46 -20.95 12.98 23.71
C ALA A 46 -21.44 13.48 25.08
N CYS A 47 -22.13 12.63 25.86
CA CYS A 47 -22.77 13.02 27.12
C CYS A 47 -21.81 13.05 28.34
N LEU A 48 -20.54 12.66 28.17
CA LEU A 48 -19.55 12.61 29.27
C LEU A 48 -18.71 13.88 29.46
N LEU A 49 -18.88 14.91 28.61
CA LEU A 49 -18.12 16.17 28.69
C LEU A 49 -18.93 17.37 29.22
N CYS A 50 -20.17 17.15 29.66
CA CYS A 50 -20.98 18.19 30.32
C CYS A 50 -21.37 17.72 31.73
N GLY A 51 -20.47 17.88 32.69
CA GLY A 51 -20.83 17.77 34.11
C GLY A 51 -21.77 18.93 34.53
N PRO A 52 -22.66 18.73 35.51
CA PRO A 52 -23.65 19.73 35.88
C PRO A 52 -22.99 20.80 36.76
N PHE A 53 -22.68 21.97 36.19
CA PHE A 53 -22.47 23.14 37.03
C PHE A 53 -23.83 23.71 37.42
N GLY A 54 -24.12 23.58 38.71
CA GLY A 54 -25.35 23.98 39.36
C GLY A 54 -25.61 25.48 39.29
N TRP A 55 -26.89 25.79 39.39
CA TRP A 55 -27.38 27.10 39.81
C TRP A 55 -26.83 27.45 41.19
N GLU A 56 -26.27 28.64 41.36
CA GLU A 56 -26.29 29.35 42.64
C GLU A 56 -26.02 30.86 42.47
N ASP A 57 -26.58 31.60 43.41
CA ASP A 57 -26.92 33.03 43.41
C ASP A 57 -25.75 34.03 43.50
N HIS A 58 -26.07 35.26 43.09
CA HIS A 58 -25.24 36.45 43.19
C HIS A 58 -24.80 36.81 44.62
N GLY A 59 -23.52 37.16 44.80
CA GLY A 59 -23.04 37.83 46.01
C GLY A 59 -21.60 38.35 45.95
N ALA A 60 -21.47 39.68 45.86
CA ALA A 60 -20.43 40.53 46.48
C ALA A 60 -18.96 40.56 45.97
N VAL A 61 -18.66 41.69 45.28
CA VAL A 61 -17.54 42.66 45.39
C VAL A 61 -16.06 42.23 45.26
N GLY A 62 -15.38 42.80 44.25
CA GLY A 62 -13.91 42.96 44.22
C GLY A 62 -13.37 43.51 42.90
N ARG A 63 -12.99 44.80 42.85
CA ARG A 63 -12.46 45.56 41.68
C ARG A 63 -11.07 45.08 41.23
N TRP A 64 -10.72 45.22 39.93
CA TRP A 64 -9.48 45.81 39.32
C TRP A 64 -9.64 45.83 37.75
N PRO A 65 -8.92 46.68 36.98
CA PRO A 65 -9.48 47.43 35.84
C PRO A 65 -9.45 46.73 34.47
N PHE A 66 -10.48 47.03 33.67
CA PHE A 66 -10.62 46.68 32.26
C PHE A 66 -9.66 47.48 31.36
N ARG A 67 -8.88 46.79 30.52
CA ARG A 67 -8.43 47.25 29.19
C ARG A 67 -9.22 46.45 28.14
N PRO A 68 -9.71 47.06 27.04
CA PRO A 68 -10.44 46.31 26.02
C PRO A 68 -9.45 45.59 25.10
N HIS A 69 -9.41 44.26 25.18
CA HIS A 69 -8.76 43.44 24.15
C HIS A 69 -9.71 43.24 22.97
N ARG A 70 -9.17 43.45 21.77
CA ARG A 70 -9.77 43.12 20.46
C ARG A 70 -10.27 41.67 20.46
N PRO A 71 -11.37 41.34 19.76
CA PRO A 71 -11.72 39.95 19.53
C PRO A 71 -10.62 39.32 18.65
N MET A 72 -9.80 38.45 19.24
CA MET A 72 -9.03 37.49 18.47
C MET A 72 -10.04 36.50 17.89
N PHE A 73 -10.21 36.54 16.57
CA PHE A 73 -10.76 35.41 15.83
C PHE A 73 -9.78 34.24 16.00
N HIS A 74 -9.98 33.42 17.02
CA HIS A 74 -9.49 32.06 16.97
C HIS A 74 -10.45 31.32 16.04
N ALA A 75 -9.98 31.02 14.83
CA ALA A 75 -10.51 29.88 14.11
C ALA A 75 -10.47 28.70 15.09
N LEU A 76 -11.63 28.09 15.35
CA LEU A 76 -11.65 26.79 16.01
C LEU A 76 -10.91 25.84 15.06
N GLU A 77 -9.61 25.64 15.29
CA GLU A 77 -8.92 24.49 14.76
C GLU A 77 -9.58 23.26 15.38
N ILE A 78 -10.33 22.55 14.54
CA ILE A 78 -10.98 21.30 14.92
C ILE A 78 -9.86 20.30 15.16
N HIS A 79 -9.58 20.03 16.44
CA HIS A 79 -8.58 19.07 16.86
C HIS A 79 -8.99 17.66 16.33
N PRO A 80 -8.17 16.94 15.55
CA PRO A 80 -8.52 15.66 14.92
C PRO A 80 -8.85 14.50 15.87
N SER A 81 -8.79 14.70 17.18
CA SER A 81 -8.93 13.66 18.19
C SER A 81 -10.38 13.27 18.53
N VAL A 82 -11.38 13.73 17.76
CA VAL A 82 -12.83 13.52 18.07
C VAL A 82 -13.60 12.85 16.93
N PHE A 83 -12.93 12.35 15.88
CA PHE A 83 -13.59 11.38 15.02
C PHE A 83 -13.53 10.02 15.71
N ASP A 84 -14.63 9.63 16.37
CA ASP A 84 -14.96 8.22 16.48
C ASP A 84 -15.12 7.72 15.03
N PHE A 85 -14.03 7.19 14.46
CA PHE A 85 -13.98 6.76 13.07
C PHE A 85 -14.88 5.54 12.90
N ILE A 86 -16.17 5.78 12.63
CA ILE A 86 -17.04 4.72 12.16
C ILE A 86 -16.48 4.29 10.81
N LEU A 87 -16.04 3.03 10.76
CA LEU A 87 -15.66 2.35 9.53
C LEU A 87 -16.86 2.41 8.56
N LEU A 88 -16.60 2.71 7.29
CA LEU A 88 -17.63 2.81 6.25
C LEU A 88 -17.64 1.62 5.24
N PRO A 89 -17.73 0.34 5.68
CA PRO A 89 -17.93 -0.81 4.80
C PRO A 89 -18.97 -0.65 3.71
N LYS A 90 -20.11 0.01 3.96
CA LYS A 90 -21.15 0.22 2.94
C LYS A 90 -20.67 1.08 1.79
N LEU A 91 -19.88 2.12 2.08
CA LEU A 91 -19.27 2.94 1.04
C LEU A 91 -18.30 2.09 0.20
N HIS A 92 -17.48 1.25 0.84
CA HIS A 92 -16.58 0.34 0.15
C HIS A 92 -17.34 -0.69 -0.71
N ALA A 93 -18.42 -1.28 -0.19
CA ALA A 93 -19.28 -2.21 -0.93
C ALA A 93 -19.90 -1.56 -2.16
N LYS A 94 -20.36 -0.30 -2.06
CA LYS A 94 -20.87 0.49 -3.19
C LYS A 94 -19.79 0.74 -4.25
N LYS A 95 -18.56 1.08 -3.84
CA LYS A 95 -17.42 1.21 -4.77
C LYS A 95 -17.17 -0.11 -5.52
N VAL A 96 -17.15 -1.23 -4.81
CA VAL A 96 -16.95 -2.56 -5.43
C VAL A 96 -18.07 -2.90 -6.41
N VAL A 97 -19.34 -2.67 -6.05
CA VAL A 97 -20.47 -2.93 -6.96
C VAL A 97 -20.43 -2.04 -8.20
N LYS A 98 -20.05 -0.77 -8.05
CA LYS A 98 -19.85 0.16 -9.18
C LYS A 98 -18.83 -0.41 -10.16
N GLU A 99 -17.69 -0.88 -9.68
CA GLU A 99 -16.63 -1.46 -10.54
C GLU A 99 -16.99 -2.86 -11.06
N LEU A 100 -17.79 -3.63 -10.32
CA LEU A 100 -18.28 -4.94 -10.75
C LEU A 100 -19.30 -4.82 -11.89
N GLY A 101 -19.98 -3.68 -12.00
CA GLY A 101 -20.97 -3.42 -13.04
C GLY A 101 -22.19 -4.34 -12.99
N SER A 102 -22.50 -4.91 -11.81
CA SER A 102 -23.61 -5.83 -11.62
C SER A 102 -24.73 -5.21 -10.79
N SER A 103 -25.98 -5.46 -11.18
CA SER A 103 -27.19 -5.06 -10.44
C SER A 103 -27.77 -6.21 -9.60
N ASN A 104 -27.20 -7.41 -9.69
CA ASN A 104 -27.67 -8.58 -8.93
C ASN A 104 -26.56 -9.57 -8.63
N GLY A 105 -26.73 -10.33 -7.55
CA GLY A 105 -25.79 -11.34 -7.10
C GLY A 105 -25.37 -11.12 -5.66
N ILE A 106 -24.55 -12.05 -5.17
CA ILE A 106 -24.04 -12.03 -3.79
C ILE A 106 -22.52 -12.02 -3.87
N VAL A 107 -21.89 -10.98 -3.34
CA VAL A 107 -20.44 -11.02 -3.08
C VAL A 107 -20.21 -11.83 -1.82
N TYR A 108 -19.25 -12.76 -1.82
CA TYR A 108 -18.80 -13.50 -0.65
C TYR A 108 -17.28 -13.38 -0.50
N LEU A 109 -16.84 -13.05 0.72
CA LEU A 109 -15.43 -13.07 1.10
C LEU A 109 -15.27 -13.79 2.45
N ALA A 110 -14.36 -14.75 2.50
CA ALA A 110 -13.91 -15.34 3.75
C ALA A 110 -12.83 -14.45 4.39
N GLY A 111 -12.93 -14.25 5.70
CA GLY A 111 -11.85 -13.74 6.53
C GLY A 111 -10.75 -14.78 6.75
N GLU A 112 -9.67 -14.37 7.40
CA GLU A 112 -8.56 -15.23 7.79
C GLU A 112 -8.92 -16.05 9.03
N VAL A 113 -8.30 -17.21 9.14
CA VAL A 113 -8.38 -18.07 10.32
C VAL A 113 -7.02 -18.09 11.00
N GLU A 114 -7.02 -18.23 12.32
CA GLU A 114 -5.81 -18.49 13.09
C GLU A 114 -5.12 -19.75 12.59
N LYS A 115 -3.79 -19.68 12.52
CA LYS A 115 -2.91 -20.75 12.07
C LYS A 115 -1.89 -21.01 13.14
N THR A 116 -1.43 -22.26 13.21
CA THR A 116 -0.29 -22.64 14.02
C THR A 116 0.88 -23.03 13.13
N TYR A 117 2.10 -22.92 13.65
CA TYR A 117 3.26 -23.51 13.01
C TYR A 117 3.15 -25.04 13.03
N GLU A 118 3.85 -25.68 12.09
CA GLU A 118 3.86 -27.14 11.98
C GLU A 118 4.32 -27.76 13.31
N TYR A 119 3.51 -28.66 13.88
CA TYR A 119 3.75 -29.31 15.18
C TYR A 119 3.88 -28.37 16.39
N SER A 120 3.34 -27.15 16.32
CA SER A 120 3.33 -26.19 17.43
C SER A 120 1.91 -25.75 17.78
N ASP A 121 1.70 -25.36 19.03
CA ASP A 121 0.54 -24.62 19.51
C ASP A 121 0.70 -23.09 19.33
N MET A 122 1.89 -22.63 18.94
CA MET A 122 2.17 -21.25 18.56
C MET A 122 1.94 -21.04 17.07
N GLY A 123 1.61 -19.82 16.68
CA GLY A 123 1.36 -19.43 15.30
C GLY A 123 1.95 -18.08 14.94
N PRO A 124 1.96 -17.73 13.64
CA PRO A 124 2.29 -16.38 13.22
C PRO A 124 1.29 -15.38 13.80
N VAL A 125 1.71 -14.13 13.94
CA VAL A 125 0.80 -13.04 14.31
C VAL A 125 -0.36 -12.98 13.33
N PHE A 126 -1.59 -12.94 13.86
CA PHE A 126 -2.79 -12.87 13.05
C PHE A 126 -2.79 -11.61 12.16
N ARG A 127 -2.98 -11.80 10.86
CA ARG A 127 -3.15 -10.72 9.87
C ARG A 127 -4.37 -11.02 9.01
N GLN A 128 -5.34 -10.13 9.01
CA GLN A 128 -6.58 -10.30 8.27
C GLN A 128 -6.39 -10.18 6.76
N ARG A 129 -7.21 -10.89 5.99
CA ARG A 129 -7.31 -10.76 4.52
C ARG A 129 -7.80 -9.37 4.13
N ARG A 130 -7.03 -8.65 3.31
CA ARG A 130 -7.32 -7.23 3.00
C ARG A 130 -8.61 -7.00 2.22
N TYR A 131 -9.01 -7.89 1.32
CA TYR A 131 -10.32 -7.76 0.65
C TYR A 131 -11.48 -7.90 1.63
N PHE A 132 -11.39 -8.86 2.56
CA PHE A 132 -12.39 -9.05 3.61
C PHE A 132 -12.42 -7.84 4.55
N PHE A 133 -11.25 -7.40 5.03
CA PHE A 133 -11.14 -6.23 5.91
C PHE A 133 -11.70 -4.97 5.23
N TYR A 134 -11.43 -4.77 3.95
CA TYR A 134 -11.96 -3.63 3.20
C TYR A 134 -13.50 -3.56 3.22
N LEU A 135 -14.21 -4.69 3.18
CA LEU A 135 -15.68 -4.73 3.23
C LEU A 135 -16.28 -4.87 4.63
N THR A 136 -15.48 -4.80 5.70
CA THR A 136 -15.99 -5.09 7.06
C THR A 136 -15.36 -4.26 8.16
N GLY A 137 -14.07 -3.94 8.04
CA GLY A 137 -13.24 -3.44 9.14
C GLY A 137 -12.99 -4.46 10.26
N ALA A 138 -13.49 -5.69 10.14
CA ALA A 138 -13.36 -6.72 11.17
C ALA A 138 -11.96 -7.34 11.16
N ASN A 139 -11.20 -7.17 12.25
CA ASN A 139 -9.83 -7.66 12.37
C ASN A 139 -9.67 -8.79 13.41
N PHE A 140 -10.50 -9.82 13.29
CA PHE A 140 -10.40 -11.04 14.11
C PHE A 140 -10.74 -12.29 13.29
N SER A 141 -10.34 -13.44 13.83
CA SER A 141 -10.34 -14.73 13.14
C SER A 141 -11.74 -15.27 12.87
N GLY A 142 -11.87 -16.07 11.80
CA GLY A 142 -13.03 -16.95 11.58
C GLY A 142 -14.30 -16.24 11.11
N CYS A 143 -14.17 -15.03 10.56
CA CYS A 143 -15.30 -14.27 10.03
C CYS A 143 -15.53 -14.49 8.52
N ALA A 144 -16.69 -14.08 8.02
CA ALA A 144 -16.98 -13.96 6.60
C ALA A 144 -17.93 -12.79 6.33
N VAL A 145 -18.06 -12.35 5.08
CA VAL A 145 -18.97 -11.26 4.70
C VAL A 145 -19.75 -11.64 3.44
N THR A 146 -21.02 -11.25 3.41
CA THR A 146 -21.83 -11.30 2.18
C THR A 146 -22.43 -9.95 1.87
N HIS A 147 -22.38 -9.53 0.61
CA HIS A 147 -23.13 -8.36 0.12
C HIS A 147 -24.16 -8.79 -0.92
N HIS A 148 -25.44 -8.66 -0.60
CA HIS A 148 -26.54 -8.90 -1.53
C HIS A 148 -26.79 -7.65 -2.37
N ILE A 149 -26.25 -7.62 -3.59
CA ILE A 149 -26.17 -6.43 -4.44
C ILE A 149 -27.54 -5.79 -4.68
N ARG A 150 -28.55 -6.57 -5.07
CA ARG A 150 -29.89 -6.06 -5.39
C ARG A 150 -30.59 -5.40 -4.20
N HIS A 151 -30.37 -5.92 -3.00
CA HIS A 151 -31.01 -5.43 -1.78
C HIS A 151 -30.13 -4.41 -1.06
N ASP A 152 -28.91 -4.19 -1.54
CA ASP A 152 -27.84 -3.49 -0.84
C ASP A 152 -27.78 -3.92 0.64
N GLU A 153 -27.68 -5.23 0.90
CA GLU A 153 -27.61 -5.80 2.27
C GLU A 153 -26.21 -6.38 2.49
N LEU A 154 -25.41 -5.77 3.37
CA LEU A 154 -24.06 -6.16 3.75
C LEU A 154 -24.09 -6.80 5.14
N ILE A 155 -23.83 -8.11 5.19
CA ILE A 155 -23.91 -8.91 6.40
C ILE A 155 -22.51 -9.38 6.78
N LEU A 156 -22.09 -9.06 8.00
CA LEU A 156 -20.91 -9.63 8.64
C LEU A 156 -21.29 -10.93 9.37
N TRP A 157 -20.54 -11.99 9.11
CA TRP A 157 -20.72 -13.31 9.73
C TRP A 157 -19.58 -13.54 10.71
N ILE A 158 -19.90 -13.68 12.00
CA ILE A 158 -18.91 -13.85 13.07
C ILE A 158 -19.06 -15.22 13.74
N PRO A 159 -17.97 -15.80 14.30
CA PRO A 159 -18.06 -17.06 15.01
C PRO A 159 -18.77 -16.90 16.36
N THR A 160 -19.56 -17.89 16.73
CA THR A 160 -20.03 -18.04 18.13
C THR A 160 -18.89 -18.53 19.01
N VAL A 161 -18.71 -17.87 20.14
CA VAL A 161 -17.63 -18.14 21.09
C VAL A 161 -18.16 -19.02 22.21
N ASP A 162 -17.50 -20.15 22.46
CA ASP A 162 -17.72 -20.91 23.69
C ASP A 162 -17.25 -20.04 24.88
N PRO A 163 -18.11 -19.75 25.87
CA PRO A 163 -17.73 -18.97 27.06
C PRO A 163 -16.46 -19.44 27.75
N LYS A 164 -16.11 -20.73 27.65
CA LYS A 164 -14.85 -21.28 28.19
C LYS A 164 -13.61 -20.73 27.48
N GLN A 165 -13.70 -20.44 26.18
CA GLN A 165 -12.59 -19.88 25.39
C GLN A 165 -12.29 -18.43 25.78
N VAL A 166 -13.29 -17.70 26.29
CA VAL A 166 -13.10 -16.33 26.80
C VAL A 166 -12.11 -16.28 27.95
N LEU A 167 -12.05 -17.33 28.79
CA LEU A 167 -11.07 -17.44 29.86
C LEU A 167 -9.63 -17.55 29.33
N TRP A 168 -9.43 -18.16 28.16
CA TRP A 168 -8.11 -18.42 27.58
C TRP A 168 -7.63 -17.27 26.70
N TYR A 169 -8.50 -16.78 25.82
CA TYR A 169 -8.12 -15.88 24.72
C TYR A 169 -8.74 -14.49 24.84
N GLY A 170 -9.54 -14.25 25.90
CA GLY A 170 -10.33 -13.04 26.05
C GLY A 170 -11.58 -13.05 25.18
N ARG A 171 -12.35 -11.96 25.25
CA ARG A 171 -13.54 -11.79 24.42
C ARG A 171 -13.14 -11.37 23.01
N ILE A 172 -13.80 -11.94 22.00
CA ILE A 172 -13.85 -11.33 20.66
C ILE A 172 -15.05 -10.38 20.55
N PRO A 173 -15.10 -9.50 19.55
CA PRO A 173 -16.25 -8.62 19.34
C PRO A 173 -17.57 -9.39 19.20
N THR A 174 -18.58 -8.94 19.93
CA THR A 174 -19.96 -9.44 19.81
C THR A 174 -20.66 -8.82 18.60
N ALA A 175 -21.85 -9.33 18.23
CA ALA A 175 -22.67 -8.73 17.19
C ALA A 175 -22.96 -7.24 17.50
N ALA A 176 -23.25 -6.91 18.76
CA ALA A 176 -23.48 -5.53 19.20
C ALA A 176 -22.23 -4.65 19.08
N ASP A 177 -21.04 -5.18 19.44
CA ASP A 177 -19.77 -4.45 19.28
C ASP A 177 -19.51 -4.14 17.80
N CYS A 178 -19.66 -5.15 16.92
CA CYS A 178 -19.46 -5.00 15.48
C CYS A 178 -20.44 -4.00 14.84
N SER A 179 -21.72 -4.07 15.22
CA SER A 179 -22.75 -3.13 14.75
C SER A 179 -22.53 -1.70 15.27
N ALA A 180 -21.85 -1.53 16.41
CA ALA A 180 -21.50 -0.21 16.92
C ALA A 180 -20.26 0.39 16.23
N SER A 181 -19.31 -0.45 15.80
CA SER A 181 -18.04 -0.01 15.21
C SER A 181 -18.03 0.10 13.68
N SER A 182 -19.10 -0.35 13.00
CA SER A 182 -19.18 -0.39 11.54
C SER A 182 -20.60 -0.16 11.03
N ASP A 183 -20.73 0.31 9.79
CA ASP A 183 -22.01 0.57 9.13
C ASP A 183 -22.62 -0.64 8.39
N VAL A 184 -22.20 -1.87 8.72
CA VAL A 184 -22.80 -3.09 8.15
C VAL A 184 -24.29 -3.18 8.51
N ASP A 185 -25.10 -3.73 7.61
CA ASP A 185 -26.56 -3.78 7.81
C ASP A 185 -26.97 -4.81 8.87
N ASP A 186 -26.20 -5.90 9.01
CA ASP A 186 -26.47 -6.96 9.98
C ASP A 186 -25.19 -7.70 10.38
N VAL A 187 -25.20 -8.28 11.58
CA VAL A 187 -24.13 -9.14 12.10
C VAL A 187 -24.74 -10.44 12.60
N ARG A 188 -24.40 -11.56 11.95
CA ARG A 188 -25.00 -12.87 12.18
C ARG A 188 -23.97 -13.93 12.58
N ASP A 189 -24.45 -15.01 13.17
CA ASP A 189 -23.62 -16.19 13.43
C ASP A 189 -23.24 -16.87 12.10
N ILE A 190 -21.94 -17.12 11.92
CA ILE A 190 -21.40 -17.80 10.74
C ILE A 190 -21.95 -19.21 10.53
N ALA A 191 -22.48 -19.87 11.56
CA ALA A 191 -23.17 -21.15 11.46
C ALA A 191 -24.41 -21.12 10.54
N ASP A 192 -25.02 -19.94 10.35
CA ASP A 192 -26.18 -19.77 9.48
C ASP A 192 -25.82 -19.38 8.03
N LEU A 193 -24.55 -19.05 7.76
CA LEU A 193 -24.06 -18.69 6.42
C LEU A 193 -24.38 -19.76 5.35
N PRO A 194 -24.16 -21.08 5.57
CA PRO A 194 -24.48 -22.09 4.55
C PRO A 194 -25.96 -22.09 4.16
N LYS A 195 -26.86 -21.90 5.13
CA LYS A 195 -28.30 -21.82 4.90
C LYS A 195 -28.65 -20.55 4.12
N TYR A 196 -28.01 -19.43 4.47
CA TYR A 196 -28.20 -18.16 3.76
C TYR A 196 -27.78 -18.26 2.29
N ILE A 197 -26.59 -18.81 2.01
CA ILE A 197 -26.11 -19.01 0.64
C ILE A 197 -27.05 -19.93 -0.15
N ALA A 198 -27.48 -21.06 0.44
CA ALA A 198 -28.38 -22.00 -0.22
C ALA A 198 -29.76 -21.41 -0.56
N ARG A 199 -30.25 -20.45 0.24
CA ARG A 199 -31.55 -19.78 0.01
C ARG A 199 -31.45 -18.69 -1.05
N ASN A 200 -30.35 -17.94 -1.08
CA ASN A 200 -30.28 -16.71 -1.87
C ASN A 200 -29.50 -16.86 -3.19
N VAL A 201 -28.58 -17.82 -3.30
CA VAL A 201 -27.86 -18.08 -4.55
C VAL A 201 -28.62 -19.08 -5.41
N ASN A 202 -28.90 -18.69 -6.65
CA ASN A 202 -29.61 -19.52 -7.62
C ASN A 202 -29.20 -19.16 -9.05
N LYS A 203 -29.84 -19.74 -10.07
CA LYS A 203 -29.52 -19.47 -11.49
C LYS A 203 -29.57 -17.98 -11.86
N TYR A 204 -30.40 -17.18 -11.19
CA TYR A 204 -30.60 -15.75 -11.49
C TYR A 204 -29.80 -14.82 -10.58
N THR A 205 -29.36 -15.31 -9.43
CA THR A 205 -28.54 -14.57 -8.45
C THR A 205 -27.19 -15.27 -8.32
N PRO A 206 -26.17 -14.88 -9.13
CA PRO A 206 -24.87 -15.52 -9.09
C PRO A 206 -24.10 -15.15 -7.81
N LEU A 207 -23.23 -16.06 -7.37
CA LEU A 207 -22.28 -15.81 -6.30
C LEU A 207 -20.96 -15.26 -6.88
N TYR A 208 -20.47 -14.14 -6.39
CA TYR A 208 -19.18 -13.56 -6.73
C TYR A 208 -18.16 -13.90 -5.65
N VAL A 209 -17.04 -14.50 -6.05
CA VAL A 209 -15.94 -14.89 -5.15
C VAL A 209 -14.60 -14.42 -5.73
N LEU A 210 -13.56 -14.31 -4.90
CA LEU A 210 -12.25 -13.80 -5.34
C LEU A 210 -11.55 -14.72 -6.34
N ASN A 211 -11.63 -16.04 -6.13
CA ASN A 211 -11.01 -17.04 -6.97
C ASN A 211 -11.71 -18.41 -6.83
N LYS A 212 -11.21 -19.43 -7.55
CA LYS A 212 -11.79 -20.78 -7.56
C LYS A 212 -11.29 -21.68 -6.43
N ASP A 213 -10.37 -21.18 -5.59
CA ASP A 213 -9.74 -21.98 -4.55
C ASP A 213 -10.75 -22.28 -3.45
N ALA A 214 -10.64 -23.46 -2.83
CA ALA A 214 -11.58 -23.90 -1.81
C ALA A 214 -11.70 -22.91 -0.64
N SER A 215 -10.62 -22.20 -0.32
CA SER A 215 -10.55 -21.18 0.74
C SER A 215 -11.29 -19.86 0.42
N SER A 216 -11.77 -19.70 -0.81
CA SER A 216 -12.56 -18.55 -1.28
C SER A 216 -14.03 -18.88 -1.51
N LEU A 217 -14.41 -20.16 -1.42
CA LEU A 217 -15.79 -20.61 -1.57
C LEU A 217 -16.49 -20.69 -0.21
N PRO A 218 -17.79 -20.36 -0.13
CA PRO A 218 -18.53 -20.49 1.12
C PRO A 218 -18.75 -21.95 1.50
N PRO A 219 -18.86 -22.26 2.80
CA PRO A 219 -19.32 -23.57 3.24
C PRO A 219 -20.75 -23.82 2.73
N LEU A 220 -21.01 -25.00 2.16
CA LEU A 220 -22.33 -25.42 1.71
C LEU A 220 -22.95 -26.41 2.71
N PRO A 221 -24.30 -26.49 2.81
CA PRO A 221 -24.96 -27.46 3.68
C PRO A 221 -24.52 -28.91 3.38
N GLU A 222 -24.39 -29.72 4.44
CA GLU A 222 -24.08 -31.14 4.33
C GLU A 222 -25.07 -31.84 3.39
N GLY A 223 -24.56 -32.66 2.46
CA GLY A 223 -25.36 -33.38 1.47
C GLY A 223 -25.55 -32.68 0.12
N SER A 224 -25.11 -31.42 -0.03
CA SER A 224 -25.05 -30.72 -1.33
C SER A 224 -24.09 -31.41 -2.33
N PRO A 225 -24.27 -31.25 -3.66
CA PRO A 225 -23.50 -31.97 -4.69
C PRO A 225 -21.97 -31.90 -4.56
N HIS A 226 -21.43 -30.87 -3.92
CA HIS A 226 -19.99 -30.70 -3.69
C HIS A 226 -19.47 -31.40 -2.42
N ALA A 227 -20.31 -31.56 -1.39
CA ALA A 227 -19.91 -32.20 -0.13
C ALA A 227 -19.56 -33.70 -0.28
N ARG A 228 -19.90 -34.33 -1.42
CA ARG A 228 -19.69 -35.77 -1.68
C ARG A 228 -18.68 -36.09 -2.78
N ALA A 229 -18.02 -35.09 -3.38
CA ALA A 229 -17.04 -35.29 -4.45
C ALA A 229 -15.62 -35.55 -3.92
N GLY A 230 -15.44 -36.19 -2.76
CA GLY A 230 -14.11 -36.50 -2.22
C GLY A 230 -13.28 -35.29 -1.80
N TRP A 231 -13.91 -34.14 -1.50
CA TRP A 231 -13.24 -32.96 -0.96
C TRP A 231 -13.09 -33.16 0.54
N SER A 232 -11.97 -33.74 0.95
CA SER A 232 -11.55 -33.73 2.34
C SER A 232 -11.33 -32.28 2.76
N HIS A 233 -12.27 -31.69 3.52
CA HIS A 233 -12.13 -30.42 4.24
C HIS A 233 -11.07 -30.48 5.35
N HIS A 234 -10.00 -31.26 5.18
CA HIS A 234 -8.97 -31.44 6.19
C HIS A 234 -8.05 -30.23 6.33
N ASP A 235 -7.99 -29.33 5.34
CA ASP A 235 -7.01 -28.22 5.32
C ASP A 235 -7.61 -26.81 5.30
N ALA A 236 -8.95 -26.64 5.41
CA ALA A 236 -9.60 -25.32 5.35
C ALA A 236 -10.32 -24.90 6.65
N PHE A 237 -10.37 -25.77 7.64
CA PHE A 237 -10.77 -25.52 9.03
C PHE A 237 -10.04 -26.58 9.86
N PRO A 238 -9.39 -26.28 11.00
CA PRO A 238 -8.86 -27.31 11.89
C PRO A 238 -10.01 -28.13 12.51
N SER A 239 -10.61 -29.01 11.71
CA SER A 239 -11.63 -29.99 12.13
C SER A 239 -11.02 -31.11 12.98
N THR A 240 -9.70 -31.10 13.20
CA THR A 240 -8.98 -32.06 14.04
C THR A 240 -9.20 -31.79 15.53
N MET A 241 -9.25 -30.52 15.97
CA MET A 241 -9.51 -30.20 17.37
C MET A 241 -11.00 -30.39 17.74
N TRP A 242 -11.91 -30.13 16.80
CA TRP A 242 -13.34 -30.42 16.98
C TRP A 242 -13.62 -31.94 17.08
N ARG A 243 -12.97 -32.75 16.24
CA ARG A 243 -13.18 -34.21 16.22
C ARG A 243 -12.63 -34.93 17.46
N TYR A 244 -11.55 -34.44 18.05
CA TYR A 244 -10.97 -35.05 19.25
C TYR A 244 -11.77 -34.74 20.53
N MET A 245 -12.48 -33.60 20.57
CA MET A 245 -13.28 -33.19 21.73
C MET A 245 -14.74 -33.67 21.70
N ALA A 246 -15.27 -34.11 20.56
CA ALA A 246 -16.69 -34.49 20.42
C ALA A 246 -17.02 -35.97 20.70
N GLY A 247 -16.04 -36.85 20.97
CA GLY A 247 -16.30 -38.22 21.44
C GLY A 247 -17.12 -39.13 20.50
N ILE A 248 -17.11 -38.89 19.18
CA ILE A 248 -17.93 -39.65 18.22
C ILE A 248 -17.12 -40.81 17.61
N SER A 249 -17.47 -42.05 17.97
CA SER A 249 -16.93 -43.27 17.35
C SER A 249 -17.50 -43.52 15.94
N ARG A 250 -16.67 -43.95 14.99
CA ARG A 250 -17.08 -44.36 13.63
C ARG A 250 -17.79 -45.72 13.64
N PRO A 251 -18.81 -45.98 12.79
CA PRO A 251 -19.04 -47.30 12.25
C PRO A 251 -18.32 -47.48 10.91
N ALA A 252 -17.83 -48.71 10.70
CA ALA A 252 -17.17 -49.16 9.49
C ALA A 252 -18.17 -49.41 8.35
N GLY A 253 -17.77 -49.09 7.12
CA GLY A 253 -18.53 -49.42 5.92
C GLY A 253 -17.86 -48.85 4.68
N GLY A 254 -17.05 -49.67 3.99
CA GLY A 254 -16.52 -49.34 2.67
C GLY A 254 -17.58 -49.52 1.60
N VAL A 255 -17.56 -48.69 0.55
CA VAL A 255 -18.18 -49.05 -0.74
C VAL A 255 -17.36 -48.44 -1.89
N THR A 256 -17.17 -49.32 -2.85
CA THR A 256 -16.65 -49.26 -4.22
C THR A 256 -17.12 -48.08 -5.07
N GLY A 257 -16.26 -47.70 -6.01
CA GLY A 257 -16.58 -46.72 -7.05
C GLY A 257 -17.63 -47.21 -8.04
N GLN A 258 -18.44 -46.26 -8.51
CA GLN A 258 -19.04 -46.26 -9.84
C GLN A 258 -19.47 -44.83 -10.19
N SER A 259 -19.14 -44.43 -11.42
CA SER A 259 -19.51 -43.18 -12.07
C SER A 259 -20.99 -43.19 -12.44
N ASN A 260 -21.70 -42.06 -12.20
CA ASN A 260 -22.83 -41.63 -13.04
C ASN A 260 -23.24 -40.16 -12.81
N SER A 261 -23.29 -39.45 -13.95
CA SER A 261 -24.02 -38.24 -14.36
C SER A 261 -24.71 -37.27 -13.36
N SER A 262 -24.43 -35.97 -13.59
CA SER A 262 -25.26 -34.77 -13.37
C SER A 262 -25.69 -34.39 -11.93
N ARG A 263 -24.89 -33.59 -11.21
CA ARG A 263 -25.36 -32.81 -10.04
C ARG A 263 -24.77 -31.40 -10.04
N LYS A 264 -25.60 -30.39 -10.32
CA LYS A 264 -25.23 -28.98 -10.52
C LYS A 264 -24.74 -28.34 -9.22
N GLY A 265 -23.54 -27.80 -9.26
CA GLY A 265 -23.00 -26.91 -8.23
C GLY A 265 -23.71 -25.57 -8.14
N VAL A 266 -23.44 -24.81 -7.07
CA VAL A 266 -23.88 -23.42 -6.94
C VAL A 266 -23.21 -22.59 -8.03
N PRO A 267 -23.95 -21.82 -8.86
CA PRO A 267 -23.34 -21.00 -9.90
C PRO A 267 -22.54 -19.85 -9.27
N TYR A 268 -21.26 -19.75 -9.60
CA TYR A 268 -20.37 -18.68 -9.10
C TYR A 268 -19.51 -18.06 -10.21
N ASN A 269 -19.10 -16.82 -10.01
CA ASN A 269 -18.16 -16.06 -10.82
C ASN A 269 -16.91 -15.77 -9.98
N ALA A 270 -15.77 -16.32 -10.41
CA ALA A 270 -14.47 -16.19 -9.75
C ALA A 270 -13.48 -15.32 -10.53
N THR A 271 -13.95 -14.57 -11.53
CA THR A 271 -13.09 -13.77 -12.42
C THR A 271 -13.38 -12.27 -12.37
N ALA A 272 -14.59 -11.88 -11.98
CA ALA A 272 -15.02 -10.47 -12.01
C ALA A 272 -14.77 -9.72 -10.69
N LEU A 273 -14.91 -10.39 -9.54
CA LEU A 273 -14.87 -9.70 -8.24
C LEU A 273 -13.51 -9.08 -7.94
N ARG A 274 -12.43 -9.84 -8.13
CA ARG A 274 -11.08 -9.37 -7.81
C ARG A 274 -10.71 -8.10 -8.59
N PRO A 275 -10.78 -8.05 -9.94
CA PRO A 275 -10.51 -6.81 -10.67
C PRO A 275 -11.35 -5.60 -10.21
N ALA A 276 -12.62 -5.82 -9.87
CA ALA A 276 -13.49 -4.77 -9.35
C ALA A 276 -13.04 -4.24 -7.98
N MET A 277 -12.63 -5.14 -7.08
CA MET A 277 -12.10 -4.76 -5.77
C MET A 277 -10.72 -4.10 -5.87
N ASP A 278 -9.86 -4.58 -6.77
CA ASP A 278 -8.54 -3.99 -7.03
C ASP A 278 -8.72 -2.53 -7.44
N GLU A 279 -9.60 -2.24 -8.41
CA GLU A 279 -9.89 -0.87 -8.85
C GLU A 279 -10.54 -0.02 -7.74
N ALA A 280 -11.50 -0.57 -7.00
CA ALA A 280 -12.16 0.15 -5.92
C ALA A 280 -11.19 0.61 -4.82
N ARG A 281 -10.11 -0.11 -4.58
CA ARG A 281 -9.09 0.19 -3.55
C ARG A 281 -8.03 1.22 -3.99
N VAL A 282 -7.91 1.48 -5.29
CA VAL A 282 -6.98 2.49 -5.80
C VAL A 282 -7.32 3.87 -5.27
N MET A 283 -8.61 4.22 -5.27
CA MET A 283 -9.12 5.50 -4.78
C MET A 283 -9.48 5.39 -3.30
N LYS A 284 -8.84 6.16 -2.43
CA LYS A 284 -9.05 6.09 -0.98
C LYS A 284 -10.23 6.96 -0.57
N THR A 285 -11.07 6.45 0.33
CA THR A 285 -12.10 7.26 0.99
C THR A 285 -11.48 8.16 2.07
N PRO A 286 -12.20 9.18 2.57
CA PRO A 286 -11.69 10.03 3.66
C PRO A 286 -11.26 9.24 4.91
N TYR A 287 -11.97 8.15 5.25
CA TYR A 287 -11.59 7.25 6.34
C TYR A 287 -10.22 6.57 6.07
N GLU A 288 -10.02 6.04 4.86
CA GLU A 288 -8.78 5.39 4.46
C GLU A 288 -7.60 6.36 4.48
N ILE A 289 -7.80 7.57 3.95
CA ILE A 289 -6.79 8.65 3.97
C ILE A 289 -6.41 8.98 5.41
N ALA A 290 -7.38 9.13 6.31
CA ALA A 290 -7.11 9.42 7.72
C ALA A 290 -6.32 8.29 8.42
N ALA A 291 -6.63 7.02 8.13
CA ALA A 291 -5.90 5.88 8.68
C ALA A 291 -4.45 5.80 8.17
N ILE A 292 -4.23 6.03 6.87
CA ILE A 292 -2.88 6.04 6.26
C ILE A 292 -2.07 7.24 6.77
N ARG A 293 -2.71 8.40 6.95
CA ARG A 293 -2.09 9.56 7.60
C ARG A 293 -1.67 9.24 9.04
N LYS A 294 -2.49 8.50 9.79
CA LYS A 294 -2.12 8.07 11.14
C LYS A 294 -0.93 7.12 11.14
N ALA A 295 -0.88 6.17 10.21
CA ALA A 295 0.30 5.32 10.02
C ALA A 295 1.55 6.14 9.71
N ASN A 296 1.45 7.13 8.80
CA ASN A 296 2.53 8.06 8.47
C ASN A 296 3.01 8.89 9.65
N GLU A 297 2.09 9.41 10.48
CA GLU A 297 2.41 10.18 11.69
C GLU A 297 3.24 9.33 12.66
N ILE A 298 2.84 8.07 12.88
CA ILE A 298 3.53 7.14 13.77
C ILE A 298 4.92 6.79 13.21
N SER A 299 4.99 6.40 11.94
CA SER A 299 6.25 6.03 11.27
C SER A 299 7.22 7.21 11.19
N SER A 300 6.72 8.42 10.89
CA SER A 300 7.53 9.64 10.86
C SER A 300 8.13 9.96 12.22
N ALA A 301 7.36 9.78 13.30
CA ALA A 301 7.85 9.96 14.65
C ALA A 301 8.89 8.89 15.06
N ALA A 302 8.76 7.67 14.54
CA ALA A 302 9.72 6.58 14.73
C ALA A 302 11.03 6.83 13.97
N HIS A 303 10.98 7.28 12.72
CA HIS A 303 12.15 7.80 11.99
C HIS A 303 12.86 8.92 12.75
N ALA A 304 12.10 9.89 13.26
CA ALA A 304 12.64 10.96 14.09
C ALA A 304 13.25 10.44 15.40
N ALA A 305 12.73 9.34 15.97
CA ALA A 305 13.31 8.71 17.14
C ALA A 305 14.66 8.05 16.83
N VAL A 306 14.77 7.33 15.71
CA VAL A 306 16.04 6.77 15.26
C VAL A 306 17.08 7.88 15.11
N CYS A 307 16.73 8.98 14.44
CA CYS A 307 17.64 10.14 14.30
C CYS A 307 18.12 10.69 15.65
N ARG A 308 17.26 10.75 16.67
CA ARG A 308 17.62 11.27 18.01
C ARG A 308 18.56 10.34 18.80
N PHE A 309 18.50 9.04 18.55
CA PHE A 309 19.32 8.04 19.25
C PHE A 309 20.52 7.56 18.42
N PHE A 310 20.73 8.14 17.24
CA PHE A 310 21.63 7.61 16.22
C PHE A 310 23.10 7.56 16.69
N ASP A 311 23.57 8.58 17.41
CA ASP A 311 24.96 8.65 17.91
C ASP A 311 25.33 7.52 18.91
N GLY A 312 24.34 6.83 19.46
CA GLY A 312 24.54 5.72 20.41
C GLY A 312 24.37 4.33 19.81
N MET A 313 24.18 4.22 18.48
CA MET A 313 23.95 2.94 17.81
C MET A 313 25.28 2.29 17.41
N GLU A 314 25.41 0.99 17.67
CA GLU A 314 26.58 0.19 17.29
C GLU A 314 26.28 -0.68 16.06
N THR A 315 25.02 -1.06 15.89
CA THR A 315 24.57 -1.98 14.85
C THR A 315 23.28 -1.52 14.19
N GLU A 316 23.02 -2.07 13.02
CA GLU A 316 21.74 -1.89 12.30
C GLU A 316 20.52 -2.29 13.15
N ARG A 317 20.66 -3.29 14.05
CA ARG A 317 19.60 -3.74 14.98
C ARG A 317 19.15 -2.65 15.94
N ASP A 318 20.05 -1.73 16.30
CA ASP A 318 19.71 -0.65 17.23
C ASP A 318 18.71 0.31 16.58
N ALA A 319 18.87 0.59 15.28
CA ALA A 319 17.93 1.40 14.50
C ALA A 319 16.56 0.70 14.40
N GLU A 320 16.55 -0.59 14.06
CA GLU A 320 15.32 -1.39 14.04
C GLU A 320 14.62 -1.38 15.41
N GLY A 321 15.37 -1.63 16.50
CA GLY A 321 14.82 -1.68 17.85
C GLY A 321 14.20 -0.35 18.30
N VAL A 322 14.86 0.78 18.00
CA VAL A 322 14.33 2.12 18.31
C VAL A 322 13.07 2.41 17.49
N PHE A 323 13.08 2.07 16.20
CA PHE A 323 11.93 2.26 15.32
C PHE A 323 10.71 1.47 15.82
N LEU A 324 10.87 0.16 16.04
CA LEU A 324 9.82 -0.73 16.53
C LEU A 324 9.24 -0.26 17.87
N ARG A 325 10.12 0.11 18.81
CA ARG A 325 9.71 0.64 20.13
C ARG A 325 8.79 1.84 19.98
N GLU A 326 9.15 2.81 19.13
CA GLU A 326 8.38 4.04 18.99
C GLU A 326 7.04 3.82 18.28
N CYS A 327 7.01 2.94 17.26
CA CYS A 327 5.76 2.52 16.62
C CYS A 327 4.80 1.89 17.62
N VAL A 328 5.27 0.90 18.39
CA VAL A 328 4.45 0.19 19.40
C VAL A 328 3.90 1.15 20.45
N ARG A 329 4.76 2.04 20.97
CA ARG A 329 4.36 3.02 22.00
C ARG A 329 3.27 3.98 21.52
N ARG A 330 3.19 4.25 20.21
CA ARG A 330 2.18 5.12 19.57
C ARG A 330 0.95 4.37 19.04
N GLY A 331 0.87 3.06 19.27
CA GLY A 331 -0.26 2.23 18.86
C GLY A 331 -0.12 1.59 17.47
N GLY A 332 0.97 1.83 16.74
CA GLY A 332 1.34 1.10 15.52
C GLY A 332 2.06 -0.19 15.87
N LYS A 333 1.35 -1.14 16.51
CA LYS A 333 1.95 -2.36 17.05
C LYS A 333 2.67 -3.22 15.99
N ASN A 334 2.10 -3.28 14.79
CA ASN A 334 2.61 -4.09 13.70
C ASN A 334 3.32 -3.19 12.68
N GLN A 335 4.35 -3.74 12.03
CA GLN A 335 4.96 -3.10 10.88
C GLN A 335 4.25 -3.50 9.58
N ALA A 336 4.23 -2.60 8.61
CA ALA A 336 3.62 -2.87 7.32
C ALA A 336 4.45 -3.93 6.54
N TYR A 337 5.77 -3.89 6.72
CA TYR A 337 6.81 -4.79 6.21
C TYR A 337 7.99 -4.86 7.22
N PRO A 338 8.90 -5.84 7.11
CA PRO A 338 10.11 -5.89 7.95
C PRO A 338 10.95 -4.62 7.79
N VAL A 339 11.51 -4.10 8.88
CA VAL A 339 12.39 -2.93 8.84
C VAL A 339 13.64 -3.28 8.00
N ILE A 340 14.03 -2.36 7.14
CA ILE A 340 15.27 -2.43 6.36
C ILE A 340 16.21 -1.37 6.94
N ALA A 341 17.24 -1.79 7.66
CA ALA A 341 18.29 -0.92 8.20
C ALA A 341 19.63 -1.33 7.59
N GLY A 342 19.87 -0.95 6.34
CA GLY A 342 21.09 -1.32 5.61
C GLY A 342 22.18 -0.26 5.73
N SER A 343 23.33 -0.62 6.30
CA SER A 343 24.50 0.26 6.46
C SER A 343 25.64 -0.09 5.49
N GLY A 344 26.40 0.93 5.05
CA GLY A 344 27.49 0.76 4.07
C GLY A 344 27.01 -0.02 2.84
N ILE A 345 27.70 -1.11 2.48
CA ILE A 345 27.30 -1.93 1.32
C ILE A 345 25.87 -2.51 1.42
N ASN A 346 25.34 -2.72 2.63
CA ASN A 346 23.98 -3.23 2.83
C ASN A 346 22.93 -2.18 2.40
N ALA A 347 23.28 -0.88 2.44
CA ALA A 347 22.43 0.20 1.92
C ALA A 347 22.17 0.09 0.41
N ALA A 348 23.01 -0.66 -0.33
CA ALA A 348 22.80 -0.98 -1.75
C ALA A 348 21.88 -2.19 -1.99
N THR A 349 21.45 -2.89 -0.93
CA THR A 349 20.53 -4.03 -1.01
C THR A 349 19.09 -3.56 -0.77
N LEU A 350 18.28 -3.55 -1.82
CA LEU A 350 16.94 -2.91 -1.81
C LEU A 350 16.00 -3.43 -0.70
N HIS A 351 15.99 -4.74 -0.44
CA HIS A 351 15.20 -5.37 0.62
C HIS A 351 16.12 -6.16 1.57
N TYR A 352 17.01 -5.44 2.25
CA TYR A 352 17.89 -5.99 3.27
C TYR A 352 17.10 -6.26 4.57
N GLU A 353 17.17 -7.48 5.12
CA GLU A 353 16.35 -7.89 6.27
C GLU A 353 17.17 -8.38 7.47
N GLN A 354 18.48 -8.61 7.30
CA GLN A 354 19.32 -9.17 8.36
C GLN A 354 19.51 -8.20 9.52
N ASN A 355 19.69 -6.91 9.20
CA ASN A 355 19.84 -5.80 10.13
C ASN A 355 20.88 -6.06 11.23
N ASP A 356 21.91 -6.86 11.03
CA ASP A 356 22.79 -7.33 12.11
C ASP A 356 24.25 -6.90 11.97
N ASP A 357 24.61 -6.13 10.94
CA ASP A 357 25.97 -5.64 10.72
C ASP A 357 26.31 -4.46 11.65
N THR A 358 27.61 -4.26 11.87
CA THR A 358 28.15 -3.13 12.61
C THR A 358 28.08 -1.84 11.79
N LEU A 359 27.79 -0.73 12.47
CA LEU A 359 27.89 0.61 11.87
C LEU A 359 29.34 1.11 11.79
N ASP A 360 30.27 0.46 12.49
CA ASP A 360 31.69 0.86 12.51
C ASP A 360 32.32 0.83 11.12
N GLY A 361 33.01 1.92 10.77
CA GLY A 361 33.66 2.11 9.47
C GLY A 361 32.71 2.27 8.27
N LYS A 362 31.40 2.35 8.47
CA LYS A 362 30.41 2.55 7.39
C LYS A 362 30.08 4.04 7.22
N GLN A 363 29.70 4.45 6.01
CA GLN A 363 29.39 5.86 5.72
C GLN A 363 27.91 6.20 5.95
N MET A 364 27.00 5.45 5.32
CA MET A 364 25.58 5.75 5.30
C MET A 364 24.76 4.56 5.78
N MET A 365 23.56 4.84 6.29
CA MET A 365 22.53 3.84 6.56
C MET A 365 21.23 4.24 5.84
N VAL A 366 20.67 3.34 5.04
CA VAL A 366 19.30 3.45 4.52
C VAL A 366 18.38 2.78 5.54
N LEU A 367 17.51 3.58 6.16
CA LEU A 367 16.42 3.12 6.99
C LEU A 367 15.13 3.22 6.19
N ASP A 368 14.62 2.09 5.74
CA ASP A 368 13.33 1.95 5.09
C ASP A 368 12.40 1.19 6.04
N ALA A 369 11.44 1.91 6.59
CA ALA A 369 10.61 1.43 7.68
C ALA A 369 9.26 2.15 7.77
N GLY A 370 8.20 1.37 7.89
CA GLY A 370 6.82 1.85 8.00
C GLY A 370 5.95 0.93 8.85
N CYS A 371 5.12 1.54 9.71
CA CYS A 371 4.13 0.80 10.48
C CYS A 371 2.82 0.57 9.71
N GLU A 372 2.01 -0.37 10.19
CA GLU A 372 0.58 -0.38 9.87
C GLU A 372 -0.24 0.10 11.07
N TRP A 373 -1.26 0.92 10.80
CA TRP A 373 -2.25 1.32 11.78
C TRP A 373 -3.63 0.87 11.32
N ASN A 374 -4.32 0.04 12.11
CA ASN A 374 -5.60 -0.57 11.74
C ASN A 374 -5.59 -1.19 10.33
N CYS A 375 -4.52 -1.95 10.02
CA CYS A 375 -4.28 -2.59 8.72
C CYS A 375 -3.98 -1.65 7.53
N TYR A 376 -3.90 -0.34 7.73
CA TYR A 376 -3.45 0.63 6.72
C TYR A 376 -1.96 0.88 6.89
N ALA A 377 -1.20 0.72 5.81
CA ALA A 377 0.24 0.87 5.77
C ALA A 377 0.67 2.33 5.62
N SER A 378 1.91 2.60 6.03
CA SER A 378 2.74 3.70 5.55
C SER A 378 4.06 3.13 5.03
N ASP A 379 4.73 3.86 4.16
CA ASP A 379 6.03 3.48 3.59
C ASP A 379 6.96 4.71 3.58
N ILE A 380 8.08 4.64 4.30
CA ILE A 380 8.96 5.79 4.50
C ILE A 380 10.40 5.31 4.56
N THR A 381 11.22 5.92 3.72
CA THR A 381 12.68 5.72 3.70
C THR A 381 13.42 7.02 4.01
N ARG A 382 14.41 6.93 4.90
CA ARG A 382 15.40 7.98 5.16
C ARG A 382 16.80 7.40 5.10
N THR A 383 17.72 8.14 4.49
CA THR A 383 19.15 7.81 4.52
C THR A 383 19.87 8.70 5.52
N LEU A 384 20.66 8.11 6.42
CA LEU A 384 21.33 8.77 7.55
C LEU A 384 22.86 8.63 7.42
N PRO A 385 23.64 9.71 7.58
CA PRO A 385 25.10 9.65 7.62
C PRO A 385 25.59 9.18 8.99
N ILE A 386 26.27 8.04 9.01
CA ILE A 386 26.81 7.43 10.23
C ILE A 386 27.85 8.38 10.85
N GLY A 387 27.68 8.68 12.14
CA GLY A 387 28.48 9.68 12.85
C GLY A 387 27.90 11.10 12.86
N GLY A 388 26.71 11.32 12.28
CA GLY A 388 25.93 12.56 12.43
C GLY A 388 26.35 13.73 11.54
N ALA A 389 27.46 13.61 10.79
CA ALA A 389 27.93 14.57 9.80
C ALA A 389 28.21 13.87 8.46
N TRP A 390 28.30 14.62 7.35
CA TRP A 390 28.58 14.04 6.03
C TRP A 390 29.92 13.28 6.03
N PRO A 391 29.91 11.95 5.79
CA PRO A 391 31.11 11.11 5.95
C PRO A 391 32.08 11.27 4.77
N SER A 392 31.60 11.74 3.62
CA SER A 392 32.38 11.99 2.41
C SER A 392 31.66 12.99 1.51
N GLN A 393 32.39 13.58 0.55
CA GLN A 393 31.77 14.42 -0.47
C GLN A 393 30.89 13.58 -1.39
N GLU A 394 31.30 12.35 -1.70
CA GLU A 394 30.55 11.39 -2.50
C GLU A 394 29.18 11.09 -1.88
N ALA A 395 29.12 10.80 -0.57
CA ALA A 395 27.85 10.56 0.12
C ALA A 395 26.92 11.79 0.09
N ARG A 396 27.47 12.98 0.32
CA ARG A 396 26.72 14.25 0.27
C ARG A 396 26.18 14.52 -1.14
N ASP A 397 27.01 14.35 -2.17
CA ASP A 397 26.63 14.58 -3.56
C ASP A 397 25.49 13.63 -3.98
N ILE A 398 25.61 12.34 -3.67
CA ILE A 398 24.57 11.35 -4.00
C ILE A 398 23.28 11.65 -3.24
N TYR A 399 23.36 12.02 -1.96
CA TYR A 399 22.18 12.44 -1.20
C TYR A 399 21.48 13.65 -1.83
N ALA A 400 22.25 14.67 -2.19
CA ALA A 400 21.71 15.88 -2.82
C ALA A 400 21.01 15.58 -4.15
N ILE A 401 21.53 14.63 -4.92
CA ILE A 401 20.91 14.20 -6.18
C ILE A 401 19.58 13.51 -5.91
N VAL A 402 19.52 12.57 -4.97
CA VAL A 402 18.28 11.85 -4.62
C VAL A 402 17.22 12.80 -4.05
N ASP A 403 17.61 13.74 -3.19
CA ASP A 403 16.71 14.77 -2.67
C ASP A 403 16.14 15.65 -3.80
N ARG A 404 16.99 16.04 -4.77
CA ARG A 404 16.56 16.76 -5.97
C ARG A 404 15.64 15.94 -6.87
N MET A 405 15.91 14.65 -7.06
CA MET A 405 15.03 13.73 -7.82
C MET A 405 13.65 13.70 -7.16
N GLN A 406 13.60 13.48 -5.86
CA GLN A 406 12.37 13.29 -5.12
C GLN A 406 11.53 14.57 -5.09
N SER A 407 12.15 15.71 -4.74
CA SER A 407 11.47 17.00 -4.68
C SER A 407 10.85 17.40 -6.02
N GLN A 408 11.60 17.26 -7.13
CA GLN A 408 11.08 17.60 -8.46
C GLN A 408 9.97 16.64 -8.94
N CYS A 409 10.01 15.37 -8.55
CA CYS A 409 8.94 14.42 -8.85
C CYS A 409 7.68 14.76 -8.04
N ILE A 410 7.80 15.02 -6.74
CA ILE A 410 6.70 15.39 -5.85
C ILE A 410 6.00 16.66 -6.33
N GLU A 411 6.75 17.73 -6.67
CA GLU A 411 6.19 18.99 -7.18
C GLU A 411 5.32 18.86 -8.43
N ARG A 412 5.45 17.74 -9.17
CA ARG A 412 4.70 17.46 -10.40
C ARG A 412 3.53 16.50 -10.17
N VAL A 413 3.36 15.97 -8.97
CA VAL A 413 2.21 15.14 -8.59
C VAL A 413 0.97 16.02 -8.60
N LYS A 414 0.03 15.70 -9.50
CA LYS A 414 -1.28 16.35 -9.59
C LYS A 414 -2.23 15.51 -10.44
N PRO A 415 -3.55 15.75 -10.37
CA PRO A 415 -4.50 15.07 -11.23
C PRO A 415 -4.14 15.17 -12.71
N GLY A 416 -4.31 14.05 -13.42
CA GLY A 416 -4.00 13.92 -14.85
C GLY A 416 -2.52 13.67 -15.18
N LYS A 417 -1.59 13.83 -14.22
CA LYS A 417 -0.17 13.48 -14.46
C LYS A 417 -0.03 11.98 -14.66
N ILE A 418 0.65 11.56 -15.72
CA ILE A 418 0.97 10.15 -15.94
C ILE A 418 2.15 9.76 -15.06
N TYR A 419 1.98 8.74 -14.21
CA TYR A 419 2.95 8.43 -13.16
C TYR A 419 4.34 8.05 -13.71
N TYR A 420 4.42 7.19 -14.73
CA TYR A 420 5.72 6.76 -15.27
C TYR A 420 6.53 7.93 -15.87
N GLU A 421 5.91 9.05 -16.25
CA GLU A 421 6.65 10.26 -16.68
C GLU A 421 7.46 10.87 -15.53
N LEU A 422 7.01 10.71 -14.27
CA LEU A 422 7.79 11.11 -13.10
C LEU A 422 9.01 10.20 -12.92
N HIS A 423 8.87 8.90 -13.21
CA HIS A 423 9.99 7.96 -13.20
C HIS A 423 11.03 8.32 -14.27
N ILE A 424 10.59 8.69 -15.48
CA ILE A 424 11.49 9.19 -16.53
C ILE A 424 12.18 10.49 -16.12
N LEU A 425 11.48 11.43 -15.47
CA LEU A 425 12.09 12.65 -14.93
C LEU A 425 13.20 12.34 -13.92
N ALA A 426 12.96 11.42 -12.98
CA ALA A 426 13.96 10.98 -12.02
C ALA A 426 15.20 10.41 -12.73
N HIS A 427 15.01 9.60 -13.77
CA HIS A 427 16.10 9.06 -14.58
C HIS A 427 16.86 10.12 -15.39
N GLN A 428 16.20 11.17 -15.87
CA GLN A 428 16.86 12.29 -16.53
C GLN A 428 17.76 13.06 -15.55
N ILE A 429 17.27 13.31 -14.33
CA ILE A 429 18.03 14.00 -13.28
C ILE A 429 19.25 13.18 -12.89
N VAL A 430 19.08 11.88 -12.58
CA VAL A 430 20.20 11.03 -12.17
C VAL A 430 21.24 10.91 -13.28
N LEU A 431 20.83 10.83 -14.54
CA LEU A 431 21.76 10.75 -15.67
C LEU A 431 22.63 12.00 -15.78
N ALA A 432 22.01 13.18 -15.76
CA ALA A 432 22.72 14.45 -15.85
C ALA A 432 23.73 14.62 -14.71
N GLU A 433 23.34 14.26 -13.48
CA GLU A 433 24.20 14.40 -12.32
C GLU A 433 25.32 13.34 -12.26
N LEU A 434 25.05 12.09 -12.62
CA LEU A 434 26.09 11.06 -12.71
C LEU A 434 27.08 11.33 -13.85
N MET A 435 26.66 12.03 -14.92
CA MET A 435 27.58 12.55 -15.94
C MET A 435 28.46 13.68 -15.38
N ARG A 436 27.90 14.59 -14.58
CA ARG A 436 28.66 15.66 -13.90
C ARG A 436 29.72 15.09 -12.95
N LEU A 437 29.38 14.03 -12.22
CA LEU A 437 30.29 13.29 -11.32
C LEU A 437 31.27 12.37 -12.07
N ARG A 438 31.17 12.29 -13.41
CA ARG A 438 31.95 11.40 -14.29
C ARG A 438 31.78 9.90 -14.00
N ILE A 439 30.71 9.51 -13.31
CA ILE A 439 30.33 8.11 -13.12
C ILE A 439 29.81 7.54 -14.44
N ILE A 440 29.00 8.31 -15.18
CA ILE A 440 28.52 7.95 -16.51
C ILE A 440 29.27 8.75 -17.59
N LYS A 441 29.79 8.05 -18.59
CA LYS A 441 30.49 8.60 -19.76
C LYS A 441 29.60 8.56 -21.00
N GLY A 442 29.90 9.44 -21.96
CA GLY A 442 29.33 9.41 -23.30
C GLY A 442 30.44 9.31 -24.35
N PRO A 443 31.12 8.15 -24.50
CA PRO A 443 32.20 8.01 -25.47
C PRO A 443 31.66 8.25 -26.89
N GLY A 444 32.32 9.13 -27.64
CA GLY A 444 31.90 9.52 -28.99
C GLY A 444 30.74 10.51 -29.01
N MET A 445 30.42 11.14 -27.87
CA MET A 445 29.37 12.15 -27.73
C MET A 445 29.94 13.51 -27.28
N GLU A 446 31.23 13.75 -27.49
CA GLU A 446 31.96 14.92 -26.97
C GLU A 446 31.51 16.24 -27.62
N THR A 447 31.01 16.18 -28.86
CA THR A 447 30.52 17.35 -29.62
C THR A 447 29.03 17.61 -29.43
N MET A 448 28.30 16.72 -28.76
CA MET A 448 26.87 16.86 -28.51
C MET A 448 26.63 17.84 -27.35
N SER A 449 25.53 18.59 -27.42
CA SER A 449 25.04 19.36 -26.28
C SER A 449 24.68 18.44 -25.11
N GLU A 450 24.60 18.99 -23.90
CA GLU A 450 24.25 18.21 -22.70
C GLU A 450 22.89 17.51 -22.85
N GLU A 451 21.90 18.22 -23.39
CA GLU A 451 20.55 17.70 -23.64
C GLU A 451 20.56 16.54 -24.64
N GLU A 452 21.29 16.67 -25.76
CA GLU A 452 21.45 15.59 -26.74
C GLU A 452 22.15 14.36 -26.15
N ARG A 453 23.17 14.57 -25.30
CA ARG A 453 23.86 13.48 -24.59
C ARG A 453 22.94 12.74 -23.64
N VAL A 454 22.17 13.47 -22.84
CA VAL A 454 21.16 12.90 -21.93
C VAL A 454 20.17 12.06 -22.73
N HIS A 455 19.62 12.58 -23.83
CA HIS A 455 18.69 11.81 -24.66
C HIS A 455 19.32 10.54 -25.25
N ALA A 456 20.57 10.62 -25.73
CA ALA A 456 21.28 9.49 -26.33
C ALA A 456 21.57 8.38 -25.31
N LEU A 457 21.92 8.75 -24.07
CA LEU A 457 22.23 7.81 -22.98
C LEU A 457 20.98 7.25 -22.30
N MET A 458 19.89 8.03 -22.19
CA MET A 458 18.57 7.52 -21.78
C MET A 458 18.13 6.36 -22.69
N ALA A 459 18.33 6.50 -24.01
CA ALA A 459 18.04 5.43 -24.98
C ALA A 459 18.97 4.20 -24.87
N LYS A 460 19.90 4.15 -23.91
CA LYS A 460 20.75 2.99 -23.61
C LYS A 460 20.39 2.26 -22.33
N GLY A 461 19.54 2.81 -21.46
CA GLY A 461 19.18 2.13 -20.22
C GLY A 461 20.26 2.13 -19.13
N VAL A 462 21.34 2.91 -19.30
CA VAL A 462 22.52 2.85 -18.42
C VAL A 462 22.22 3.28 -16.97
N THR A 463 21.24 4.17 -16.78
CA THR A 463 20.83 4.64 -15.44
C THR A 463 20.27 3.53 -14.55
N SER A 464 19.75 2.44 -15.13
CA SER A 464 19.24 1.29 -14.37
C SER A 464 20.35 0.58 -13.57
N ALA A 465 21.63 0.86 -13.84
CA ALA A 465 22.75 0.38 -13.03
C ALA A 465 22.72 0.94 -11.61
N PHE A 466 22.21 2.17 -11.46
CA PHE A 466 22.26 2.93 -10.22
C PHE A 466 20.87 3.18 -9.63
N PHE A 467 19.83 3.22 -10.48
CA PHE A 467 18.44 3.31 -10.05
C PHE A 467 17.63 2.14 -10.67
N PRO A 468 17.70 0.94 -10.06
CA PRO A 468 17.18 -0.30 -10.67
C PRO A 468 15.72 -0.62 -10.34
N HIS A 469 15.02 0.20 -9.56
CA HIS A 469 13.63 -0.05 -9.15
C HIS A 469 12.69 1.04 -9.64
N GLY A 470 11.38 0.82 -9.46
CA GLY A 470 10.37 1.81 -9.81
C GLY A 470 10.44 3.04 -8.93
N LEU A 471 9.96 4.19 -9.43
CA LEU A 471 9.88 5.42 -8.64
C LEU A 471 8.95 5.31 -7.42
N GLY A 472 8.02 4.36 -7.44
CA GLY A 472 7.10 4.11 -6.33
C GLY A 472 5.88 3.31 -6.75
N HIS A 473 4.96 3.15 -5.81
CA HIS A 473 3.77 2.31 -5.93
C HIS A 473 2.58 2.90 -5.16
N HIS A 474 1.38 2.34 -5.36
CA HIS A 474 0.23 2.67 -4.51
C HIS A 474 0.45 2.17 -3.08
N VAL A 475 -0.05 2.92 -2.09
CA VAL A 475 -0.08 2.56 -0.67
C VAL A 475 -1.52 2.52 -0.17
N GLY A 476 -1.84 1.59 0.73
CA GLY A 476 -3.19 1.45 1.27
C GLY A 476 -3.28 0.38 2.36
N LEU A 477 -4.15 -0.61 2.17
CA LEU A 477 -4.22 -1.78 3.08
C LEU A 477 -3.00 -2.70 2.97
N GLU A 478 -2.17 -2.50 1.96
CA GLU A 478 -0.85 -3.11 1.81
C GLU A 478 0.16 -2.00 1.48
N THR A 479 1.43 -2.21 1.83
CA THR A 479 2.56 -1.35 1.44
C THR A 479 2.61 -1.19 -0.08
N HIS A 480 2.79 -2.30 -0.80
CA HIS A 480 2.60 -2.35 -2.25
C HIS A 480 1.15 -2.70 -2.57
N ASP A 481 0.27 -1.69 -2.57
CA ASP A 481 -1.16 -1.87 -2.80
C ASP A 481 -1.47 -2.33 -4.25
N LEU A 482 -2.74 -2.50 -4.56
CA LEU A 482 -3.21 -3.03 -5.82
C LEU A 482 -3.15 -1.95 -6.92
N PRO A 483 -2.75 -2.32 -8.16
CA PRO A 483 -2.65 -1.35 -9.26
C PRO A 483 -4.04 -0.91 -9.80
N GLY A 484 -5.08 -1.73 -9.62
CA GLY A 484 -6.38 -1.54 -10.27
C GLY A 484 -6.36 -1.96 -11.74
N LYS A 485 -7.04 -1.21 -12.60
CA LYS A 485 -7.14 -1.45 -14.06
C LYS A 485 -5.89 -1.01 -14.83
N GLU A 486 -5.11 -0.09 -14.29
CA GLU A 486 -3.89 0.44 -14.91
C GLU A 486 -2.69 0.23 -13.98
N LYS A 487 -1.48 0.18 -14.53
CA LYS A 487 -0.26 0.19 -13.72
C LYS A 487 0.33 1.60 -13.68
N LEU A 488 0.94 1.95 -12.55
CA LEU A 488 1.74 3.16 -12.40
C LEU A 488 2.96 3.18 -13.34
N LEU A 489 3.63 2.04 -13.50
CA LEU A 489 4.78 1.86 -14.38
C LEU A 489 4.47 0.92 -15.55
N LEU A 490 5.02 1.25 -16.71
CA LEU A 490 5.02 0.47 -17.94
C LEU A 490 5.98 -0.73 -17.81
N THR A 491 5.65 -1.68 -16.93
CA THR A 491 6.40 -2.93 -16.76
C THR A 491 5.77 -4.04 -17.59
N MET A 492 6.56 -4.64 -18.47
CA MET A 492 6.14 -5.80 -19.26
C MET A 492 5.88 -6.96 -18.29
N ASN A 493 4.75 -7.65 -18.44
CA ASN A 493 4.43 -8.89 -17.69
C ASN A 493 5.35 -10.08 -18.03
N ARG A 494 6.61 -9.85 -18.44
CA ARG A 494 7.43 -10.83 -19.18
C ARG A 494 8.46 -11.61 -18.37
N THR A 495 8.81 -11.25 -17.14
CA THR A 495 9.84 -11.99 -16.40
C THR A 495 9.29 -12.72 -15.18
N LYS A 496 9.14 -14.05 -15.31
CA LYS A 496 9.09 -14.95 -14.14
C LYS A 496 10.54 -15.09 -13.64
N ASN A 497 10.79 -14.85 -12.36
CA ASN A 497 12.10 -15.14 -11.80
C ASN A 497 12.36 -16.67 -11.74
N ALA A 498 13.60 -17.08 -11.51
CA ALA A 498 14.03 -18.49 -11.44
C ALA A 498 13.23 -19.35 -10.43
N SER A 499 12.61 -18.72 -9.43
CA SER A 499 11.75 -19.37 -8.44
C SER A 499 10.29 -19.55 -8.87
N GLY A 500 9.94 -19.20 -10.11
CA GLY A 500 8.55 -19.22 -10.60
C GLY A 500 7.63 -18.19 -9.93
N ARG A 501 8.16 -17.35 -9.03
CA ARG A 501 7.43 -16.27 -8.37
C ARG A 501 7.28 -15.11 -9.37
N ARG A 502 6.03 -14.75 -9.67
CA ARG A 502 5.71 -13.41 -10.20
C ARG A 502 5.80 -12.44 -9.03
N GLY A 503 6.98 -11.89 -8.78
CA GLY A 503 7.13 -10.85 -7.77
C GLY A 503 6.71 -9.51 -8.33
N LYS A 504 5.93 -8.73 -7.57
CA LYS A 504 5.82 -7.25 -7.71
C LYS A 504 7.17 -6.52 -7.45
N ARG A 505 8.28 -7.28 -7.36
CA ARG A 505 9.61 -6.92 -6.85
C ARG A 505 10.65 -7.35 -7.89
N SER A 506 10.65 -6.67 -9.02
CA SER A 506 11.56 -6.94 -10.14
C SER A 506 12.40 -5.70 -10.39
N ILE A 507 13.70 -5.91 -10.57
CA ILE A 507 14.59 -4.90 -11.15
C ILE A 507 13.99 -4.46 -12.48
N ILE A 508 13.98 -3.14 -12.75
CA ILE A 508 13.67 -2.56 -14.04
C ILE A 508 14.93 -2.69 -14.90
N PRO A 509 14.96 -3.63 -15.85
CA PRO A 509 16.15 -3.82 -16.67
C PRO A 509 16.28 -2.65 -17.67
N PRO A 510 17.48 -2.44 -18.24
CA PRO A 510 17.75 -1.38 -19.21
C PRO A 510 16.72 -1.31 -20.35
N GLU A 511 16.22 -2.45 -20.82
CA GLU A 511 15.27 -2.55 -21.92
C GLU A 511 13.90 -1.95 -21.57
N GLU A 512 13.39 -2.24 -20.36
CA GLU A 512 12.10 -1.69 -19.91
C GLU A 512 12.24 -0.19 -19.66
N MET A 513 13.36 0.28 -19.09
CA MET A 513 13.61 1.72 -18.92
C MET A 513 13.62 2.45 -20.27
N VAL A 514 14.31 1.91 -21.28
CA VAL A 514 14.34 2.48 -22.63
C VAL A 514 12.94 2.51 -23.26
N GLU A 515 12.14 1.46 -23.11
CA GLU A 515 10.77 1.41 -23.61
C GLU A 515 9.92 2.52 -22.99
N MET A 516 9.93 2.66 -21.67
CA MET A 516 9.22 3.74 -20.97
C MET A 516 9.66 5.13 -21.46
N TYR A 517 10.96 5.32 -21.65
CA TYR A 517 11.51 6.58 -22.12
C TYR A 517 11.06 6.90 -23.56
N LEU A 518 11.07 5.91 -24.46
CA LEU A 518 10.63 6.11 -25.85
C LEU A 518 9.14 6.44 -25.94
N GLU A 519 8.31 5.87 -25.07
CA GLU A 519 6.87 6.16 -24.98
C GLU A 519 6.56 7.60 -24.54
N THR A 520 7.45 8.27 -23.79
CA THR A 520 7.27 9.69 -23.43
C THR A 520 7.49 10.65 -24.60
N ARG A 521 8.04 10.18 -25.72
CA ARG A 521 8.34 11.04 -26.86
C ARG A 521 7.06 11.28 -27.66
N PRO A 522 6.74 12.53 -28.02
CA PRO A 522 5.70 12.80 -29.01
C PRO A 522 6.02 11.99 -30.28
N ASN A 523 5.00 11.44 -30.94
CA ASN A 523 5.13 10.86 -32.28
C ASN A 523 5.60 11.95 -33.25
N VAL A 524 6.90 12.20 -33.30
CA VAL A 524 7.52 12.97 -34.37
C VAL A 524 7.71 11.97 -35.51
N ASP A 525 6.88 12.15 -36.54
CA ASP A 525 6.79 11.36 -37.78
C ASP A 525 6.03 10.03 -37.69
N SER A 526 4.70 10.10 -37.82
CA SER A 526 3.88 8.98 -38.30
C SER A 526 3.57 9.14 -39.80
N PRO A 527 4.30 8.49 -40.73
CA PRO A 527 3.70 8.03 -41.96
C PRO A 527 2.94 6.73 -41.68
N GLY A 528 1.76 6.59 -42.31
CA GLY A 528 0.72 5.64 -41.95
C GLY A 528 1.12 4.16 -41.87
N GLU A 529 0.28 3.44 -41.12
CA GLU A 529 -0.05 2.01 -41.28
C GLU A 529 1.04 1.11 -41.87
N ASN A 530 1.94 0.61 -41.02
CA ASN A 530 2.37 -0.79 -41.06
C ASN A 530 2.95 -1.19 -39.69
N LYS A 531 2.12 -1.83 -38.88
CA LYS A 531 2.58 -2.61 -37.72
C LYS A 531 3.42 -3.79 -38.22
N ALA A 532 4.49 -4.06 -37.47
CA ALA A 532 5.47 -5.14 -37.63
C ALA A 532 6.45 -4.98 -38.81
N LYS A 533 7.61 -4.37 -38.52
CA LYS A 533 8.92 -4.78 -39.05
C LYS A 533 10.05 -4.06 -38.29
N GLU A 534 10.84 -4.86 -37.58
CA GLU A 534 12.24 -4.58 -37.18
C GLU A 534 12.52 -3.28 -36.42
N THR A 535 12.08 -3.17 -35.16
CA THR A 535 12.90 -2.51 -34.15
C THR A 535 13.92 -3.52 -33.66
N ASN A 536 15.12 -3.53 -34.25
CA ASN A 536 16.28 -4.21 -33.67
C ASN A 536 16.61 -3.53 -32.34
N LEU A 537 15.94 -3.96 -31.27
CA LEU A 537 16.36 -3.69 -29.90
C LEU A 537 17.81 -4.17 -29.77
N PRO A 538 18.74 -3.37 -29.22
CA PRO A 538 20.18 -3.65 -29.32
C PRO A 538 20.65 -4.86 -28.46
N PHE A 539 19.74 -5.69 -27.96
CA PHE A 539 19.99 -6.74 -26.96
C PHE A 539 19.90 -8.17 -27.50
N GLU A 540 19.70 -8.36 -28.80
CA GLU A 540 19.90 -9.67 -29.44
C GLU A 540 21.41 -9.90 -29.63
N ASP A 541 22.10 -10.46 -28.62
CA ASP A 541 23.29 -11.30 -28.87
C ASP A 541 23.74 -12.14 -27.67
N ASP A 542 24.20 -13.34 -28.00
CA ASP A 542 24.23 -14.57 -27.22
C ASP A 542 25.47 -14.77 -26.33
N LYS A 543 25.74 -13.86 -25.37
CA LYS A 543 26.88 -14.04 -24.42
C LYS A 543 26.60 -13.82 -22.93
N SER A 544 25.34 -13.74 -22.50
CA SER A 544 24.95 -13.78 -21.07
C SER A 544 24.68 -15.20 -20.52
N ALA A 545 25.21 -16.22 -21.20
CA ALA A 545 24.93 -17.65 -20.94
C ALA A 545 25.27 -18.13 -19.51
N ARG A 546 26.14 -17.43 -18.77
CA ARG A 546 26.50 -17.81 -17.40
C ARG A 546 25.38 -17.57 -16.38
N TRP A 547 24.46 -16.62 -16.63
CA TRP A 547 23.28 -16.39 -15.78
C TRP A 547 22.06 -17.23 -16.21
N LYS A 548 21.97 -17.60 -17.50
CA LYS A 548 20.89 -18.47 -18.01
C LYS A 548 20.96 -19.89 -17.43
N ASN A 549 22.16 -20.42 -17.21
CA ASN A 549 22.36 -21.83 -16.82
C ASN A 549 22.06 -22.15 -15.35
N MET A 550 21.84 -21.14 -14.50
CA MET A 550 21.39 -21.35 -13.11
C MET A 550 19.85 -21.48 -13.01
N THR A 551 19.14 -21.28 -14.13
CA THR A 551 17.67 -21.11 -14.19
C THR A 551 16.94 -22.27 -14.88
N GLN A 552 17.66 -23.25 -15.43
CA GLN A 552 17.06 -24.34 -16.21
C GLN A 552 17.43 -25.72 -15.67
N GLN A 553 16.88 -26.07 -14.50
CA GLN A 553 16.69 -27.47 -14.11
C GLN A 553 15.57 -27.57 -13.07
N ALA A 554 14.32 -27.39 -13.51
CA ALA A 554 13.14 -27.89 -12.78
C ALA A 554 11.95 -28.01 -13.73
N THR A 555 11.33 -29.17 -13.71
CA THR A 555 10.47 -29.76 -14.73
C THR A 555 9.02 -29.29 -14.72
N SER A 556 8.45 -29.25 -15.92
CA SER A 556 7.03 -29.38 -16.31
C SER A 556 5.97 -29.63 -15.22
N THR A 557 5.00 -28.71 -15.10
CA THR A 557 3.63 -29.01 -14.67
C THR A 557 2.65 -28.08 -15.41
N PRO A 558 1.59 -28.59 -16.08
CA PRO A 558 0.63 -27.74 -16.78
C PRO A 558 -0.56 -27.40 -15.87
N GLY A 559 -0.71 -26.11 -15.53
CA GLY A 559 -1.86 -25.62 -14.76
C GLY A 559 -1.99 -24.09 -14.84
N MET A 560 -2.98 -23.64 -15.63
CA MET A 560 -3.73 -22.39 -15.51
C MET A 560 -2.97 -21.07 -15.22
N THR A 561 -2.92 -20.18 -16.20
CA THR A 561 -2.80 -18.74 -15.93
C THR A 561 -3.77 -17.99 -16.84
N SER A 562 -4.90 -17.52 -16.31
CA SER A 562 -5.64 -16.43 -16.97
C SER A 562 -4.67 -15.26 -17.09
N ALA A 563 -4.40 -14.83 -18.33
CA ALA A 563 -3.56 -13.67 -18.58
C ALA A 563 -4.14 -12.47 -17.80
N PRO A 564 -3.30 -11.65 -17.14
CA PRO A 564 -3.77 -10.37 -16.64
C PRO A 564 -4.40 -9.56 -17.78
N PRO A 565 -5.37 -8.67 -17.52
CA PRO A 565 -5.85 -7.75 -18.54
C PRO A 565 -4.66 -6.97 -19.14
N PRO A 566 -4.72 -6.58 -20.43
CA PRO A 566 -3.70 -5.71 -21.01
C PRO A 566 -3.73 -4.39 -20.23
N TYR A 567 -2.70 -4.17 -19.43
CA TYR A 567 -2.46 -2.88 -18.81
C TYR A 567 -1.74 -2.03 -19.85
N ASP A 568 -2.30 -0.88 -20.20
CA ASP A 568 -1.60 0.07 -21.08
C ASP A 568 -0.54 0.86 -20.29
N GLY A 569 -0.55 0.77 -18.95
CA GLY A 569 0.51 1.25 -18.04
C GLY A 569 0.67 2.76 -18.01
N ARG A 570 -0.38 3.47 -18.41
CA ARG A 570 -0.47 4.93 -18.49
C ARG A 570 -1.39 5.46 -17.39
N GLN A 571 -1.19 5.03 -16.15
CA GLN A 571 -2.06 5.46 -15.05
C GLN A 571 -1.90 6.97 -14.82
N ALA A 572 -2.93 7.72 -15.20
CA ALA A 572 -3.10 9.11 -14.79
C ALA A 572 -3.44 9.14 -13.30
N LEU A 573 -2.73 10.00 -12.56
CA LEU A 573 -2.99 10.27 -11.15
C LEU A 573 -4.37 10.93 -11.00
N LYS A 574 -5.09 10.52 -9.95
CA LYS A 574 -6.44 11.02 -9.65
C LYS A 574 -6.54 11.39 -8.17
N PRO A 575 -7.35 12.41 -7.82
CA PRO A 575 -7.58 12.81 -6.43
C PRO A 575 -8.01 11.64 -5.55
N GLY A 576 -7.34 11.43 -4.42
CA GLY A 576 -7.59 10.30 -3.52
C GLY A 576 -6.74 9.05 -3.80
N MET A 577 -5.88 9.05 -4.82
CA MET A 577 -4.77 8.08 -4.88
C MET A 577 -3.69 8.44 -3.86
N ILE A 578 -3.05 7.44 -3.27
CA ILE A 578 -1.84 7.61 -2.45
C ILE A 578 -0.74 6.76 -3.05
N VAL A 579 0.39 7.38 -3.37
CA VAL A 579 1.55 6.75 -4.00
C VAL A 579 2.84 7.12 -3.27
N THR A 580 3.83 6.22 -3.26
CA THR A 580 5.19 6.56 -2.82
C THR A 580 5.93 7.35 -3.90
N ILE A 581 6.84 8.23 -3.50
CA ILE A 581 7.90 8.76 -4.37
C ILE A 581 9.24 8.46 -3.70
N GLU A 582 9.91 7.42 -4.19
CA GLU A 582 11.06 6.75 -3.56
C GLU A 582 12.28 6.64 -4.49
N PRO A 583 12.76 7.71 -5.14
CA PRO A 583 13.99 7.61 -5.93
C PRO A 583 15.17 7.16 -5.06
N GLY A 584 16.10 6.43 -5.68
CA GLY A 584 17.33 6.02 -5.02
C GLY A 584 18.48 5.81 -5.99
N ILE A 585 19.70 5.93 -5.45
CA ILE A 585 20.95 5.68 -6.14
C ILE A 585 21.75 4.66 -5.33
N TYR A 586 22.14 3.56 -5.96
CA TYR A 586 22.81 2.44 -5.31
C TYR A 586 24.08 2.04 -6.06
N PHE A 587 25.13 1.80 -5.30
CA PHE A 587 26.42 1.28 -5.73
C PHE A 587 26.54 -0.17 -5.27
N CYS A 588 25.70 -1.05 -5.83
CA CYS A 588 25.80 -2.49 -5.60
C CYS A 588 26.88 -3.07 -6.52
N ARG A 589 28.05 -3.40 -5.97
CA ARG A 589 29.21 -3.89 -6.73
C ARG A 589 28.88 -5.12 -7.55
N GLU A 590 28.28 -6.13 -6.94
CA GLU A 590 27.95 -7.41 -7.57
C GLU A 590 26.99 -7.22 -8.75
N TYR A 591 26.03 -6.30 -8.61
CA TYR A 591 25.07 -5.98 -9.66
C TYR A 591 25.72 -5.20 -10.81
N ILE A 592 26.43 -4.11 -10.49
CA ILE A 592 27.03 -3.22 -11.49
C ILE A 592 28.13 -3.95 -12.28
N GLU A 593 29.07 -4.59 -11.59
CA GLU A 593 30.17 -5.31 -12.25
C GLU A 593 29.63 -6.53 -13.02
N GLY A 594 28.74 -7.30 -12.38
CA GLY A 594 28.21 -8.54 -12.91
C GLY A 594 27.31 -8.36 -14.13
N TYR A 595 26.53 -7.28 -14.20
CA TYR A 595 25.51 -7.09 -15.24
C TYR A 595 25.80 -5.94 -16.22
N PHE A 596 26.40 -4.84 -15.76
CA PHE A 596 26.68 -3.68 -16.61
C PHE A 596 28.10 -3.66 -17.14
N LEU A 597 29.12 -3.73 -16.27
CA LEU A 597 30.52 -3.66 -16.71
C LEU A 597 30.92 -4.90 -17.54
N SER A 598 30.40 -6.07 -17.18
CA SER A 598 30.59 -7.31 -17.96
C SER A 598 29.96 -7.28 -19.36
N ASN A 599 29.03 -6.34 -19.62
CA ASN A 599 28.33 -6.20 -20.90
C ASN A 599 28.97 -5.09 -21.75
N PRO A 600 29.68 -5.41 -22.86
CA PRO A 600 30.36 -4.41 -23.68
C PRO A 600 29.45 -3.32 -24.27
N LYS A 601 28.14 -3.60 -24.40
CA LYS A 601 27.16 -2.62 -24.89
C LYS A 601 26.82 -1.56 -23.83
N LEU A 602 26.91 -1.90 -22.53
CA LEU A 602 26.53 -1.04 -21.41
C LEU A 602 27.76 -0.50 -20.65
N GLY A 603 28.75 -1.37 -20.35
CA GLY A 603 29.91 -1.05 -19.52
C GLY A 603 30.76 0.11 -20.06
N LYS A 604 30.83 0.31 -21.38
CA LYS A 604 31.54 1.45 -22.00
C LYS A 604 31.02 2.83 -21.58
N TYR A 605 29.82 2.89 -21.00
CA TYR A 605 29.20 4.13 -20.53
C TYR A 605 29.45 4.38 -19.03
N ILE A 606 30.16 3.51 -18.32
CA ILE A 606 30.40 3.63 -16.88
C ILE A 606 31.91 3.76 -16.61
N ASP A 607 32.29 4.67 -15.71
CA ASP A 607 33.68 4.85 -15.29
C ASP A 607 34.04 3.97 -14.08
N GLU A 608 34.62 2.79 -14.34
CA GLU A 608 35.01 1.85 -13.29
C GLU A 608 35.98 2.47 -12.26
N ASP A 609 36.95 3.28 -12.72
CA ASP A 609 37.93 3.94 -11.85
C ASP A 609 37.27 4.93 -10.88
N VAL A 610 36.14 5.51 -11.27
CA VAL A 610 35.39 6.45 -10.42
C VAL A 610 34.55 5.71 -9.38
N LEU A 611 34.02 4.53 -9.71
CA LEU A 611 33.10 3.77 -8.85
C LEU A 611 33.70 3.38 -7.50
N GLU A 612 35.01 3.13 -7.44
CA GLU A 612 35.71 2.77 -6.20
C GLU A 612 35.49 3.77 -5.06
N ARG A 613 35.31 5.05 -5.38
CA ARG A 613 35.03 6.10 -4.39
C ARG A 613 33.59 6.08 -3.87
N TYR A 614 32.67 5.51 -4.64
CA TYR A 614 31.24 5.51 -4.34
C TYR A 614 30.73 4.21 -3.74
N TYR A 615 31.40 3.07 -3.95
CA TYR A 615 31.01 1.81 -3.32
C TYR A 615 30.87 1.87 -1.79
N PRO A 616 31.74 2.59 -1.03
CA PRO A 616 31.56 2.76 0.40
C PRO A 616 30.30 3.54 0.82
N VAL A 617 29.74 4.36 -0.07
CA VAL A 617 28.44 5.04 0.16
C VAL A 617 27.32 4.00 0.25
N GLY A 618 27.43 2.90 -0.49
CA GLY A 618 26.40 1.88 -0.59
C GLY A 618 25.21 2.39 -1.39
N GLY A 619 24.27 3.06 -0.73
CA GLY A 619 23.09 3.60 -1.38
C GLY A 619 22.44 4.74 -0.63
N VAL A 620 21.61 5.49 -1.36
CA VAL A 620 20.73 6.51 -0.81
C VAL A 620 19.33 6.30 -1.40
N ARG A 621 18.32 6.30 -0.55
CA ARG A 621 16.90 6.37 -0.90
C ARG A 621 16.18 7.37 -0.01
N ILE A 622 15.26 8.13 -0.59
CA ILE A 622 14.37 9.04 0.15
C ILE A 622 12.95 8.79 -0.36
N GLU A 623 12.06 8.43 0.55
CA GLU A 623 10.71 8.01 0.21
C GLU A 623 9.67 8.64 1.11
N ASP A 624 8.61 9.12 0.49
CA ASP A 624 7.45 9.70 1.13
C ASP A 624 6.15 9.20 0.50
N ASP A 625 5.11 9.08 1.34
CA ASP A 625 3.73 8.78 0.96
C ASP A 625 3.00 10.07 0.52
N ILE A 626 2.58 10.13 -0.73
CA ILE A 626 1.98 11.31 -1.36
C ILE A 626 0.52 11.06 -1.71
N LEU A 627 -0.38 11.83 -1.10
CA LEU A 627 -1.80 11.91 -1.47
C LEU A 627 -1.96 12.85 -2.66
N VAL A 628 -2.62 12.39 -3.73
CA VAL A 628 -3.04 13.26 -4.83
C VAL A 628 -4.31 14.02 -4.40
N THR A 629 -4.30 15.35 -4.44
CA THR A 629 -5.46 16.21 -4.13
C THR A 629 -6.17 16.65 -5.43
N GLU A 630 -7.25 17.42 -5.32
CA GLU A 630 -7.98 17.95 -6.48
C GLU A 630 -7.15 18.90 -7.36
N ASP A 631 -6.17 19.57 -6.77
CA ASP A 631 -5.39 20.65 -7.38
C ASP A 631 -3.87 20.40 -7.34
N GLY A 632 -3.42 19.30 -6.73
CA GLY A 632 -2.00 18.99 -6.58
C GLY A 632 -1.76 17.74 -5.75
N TYR A 633 -1.02 17.92 -4.66
CA TYR A 633 -0.63 16.84 -3.77
C TYR A 633 -0.55 17.31 -2.32
N GLU A 634 -0.57 16.34 -1.42
CA GLU A 634 -0.24 16.49 -0.02
C GLU A 634 0.78 15.40 0.35
N ASN A 635 1.87 15.82 0.98
CA ASN A 635 2.85 14.90 1.52
C ASN A 635 2.42 14.47 2.93
N LEU A 636 2.10 13.19 3.10
CA LEU A 636 1.66 12.63 4.39
C LEU A 636 2.84 12.38 5.33
N THR A 637 4.04 12.23 4.77
CA THR A 637 5.26 11.94 5.51
C THR A 637 5.83 13.22 6.12
N THR A 638 6.14 13.15 7.42
CA THR A 638 6.75 14.26 8.19
C THR A 638 8.10 13.86 8.80
N ALA A 639 8.64 12.70 8.41
CA ALA A 639 9.93 12.22 8.87
C ALA A 639 11.03 13.23 8.48
N PRO A 640 11.98 13.52 9.40
CA PRO A 640 13.02 14.52 9.16
C PRO A 640 13.87 14.14 7.95
N ARG A 641 14.29 15.15 7.19
CA ARG A 641 15.25 15.02 6.09
C ARG A 641 16.51 15.79 6.43
N LEU A 642 17.63 15.41 5.83
CA LEU A 642 18.89 16.12 6.01
C LEU A 642 18.88 17.39 5.19
N GLU A 643 19.35 18.48 5.78
CA GLU A 643 19.60 19.71 5.04
C GLU A 643 20.96 19.60 4.35
N VAL A 644 20.96 19.58 3.01
CA VAL A 644 22.20 19.54 2.21
C VAL A 644 23.05 20.82 2.40
N GLY A 645 22.44 21.91 2.87
CA GLY A 645 23.09 23.21 3.11
C GLY A 645 23.61 23.45 4.54
N GLY A 646 23.28 22.58 5.51
CA GLY A 646 23.76 22.65 6.90
C GLY A 646 25.09 21.91 7.06
N GLY A 647 26.02 22.51 7.80
CA GLY A 647 27.33 21.93 8.11
C GLY A 647 27.29 20.89 9.22
#